data_AF-M5VNZ1-F1
#
_entry.id   AF-M5VNZ1-F1
#
_cell.length_a   1.000
_cell.length_b   1.000
_cell.length_c   1.000
_cell.angle_alpha   90.00
_cell.angle_beta   90.00
_cell.angle_gamma   90.00
#
_symmetry.space_group_name_H-M   'P 1'
#
loop_
_entity.id
_entity.type
_entity.pdbx_description
1 polymer ?
#
loop_
_entity_poly.entity_id
_entity_poly.type
_entity_poly.pdbx_seq_one_letter_code
_entity_poly.pdbx_strand_id
1 'polypeptide(L)'
;MEGKSKDLPVSGDSIRRRFIDFYASRGHKVLPSASLVPDDPTVLLTIAGMLQFKPIFLGQVPRQVPRATTAQRCIRTNDVENVGRTSRHHTFFEMLGNFSFGDYFKKEAIRWAWELSTVEFGLPADRLWISVFEDDNEAFEIWHDEMGVPVERIKKMGEDDNFWTSGVTGPCGPCSEIYYDFHPERGYSDTDLNDDTRFIEFYNLVFMEFNKKDDGSLEPLKQKNIDTGLGLERMARILQKVSNNYETDLIYPIMEKTSELAKVPYGLADDHSKLNLKIIGDHLRAIVYLISDGVVPSNIGRGYVVRRLIRRAVRTGRMLGIKGDGQGNLEGAFLPVIAGKVIELSTHINPDVKDRTPRILEELKREELKFVQTLERGEKYLDQMLVEALLSAKASGTVPRLSGKDAFLLYDTYGFPVEITAEVAEERGVSIDMTGFDIEMENQRHQSQAAHSAVKLAMGNSAELTKDVPDTKFLGYETLSATAIVESLILNGNPVLQVSEGSEVEVLLNRTPFYAESGGQIGDHGFLYVPQGENQHKSVMEIIDVQKSMGNIFVHKGTIREGVLEVGREVEAAVDAKLRQRAKVHHTATHLLQSALKKVIGQETSQAGSLVAFERLRFDFNFHRPLIDDELAEIERLVNKWVGDATPLQTKVMPLADAKGAGAIAMFGEKYSEEVRVVEVPGVSMELCGGTHVSNTSEIRGFKIISEQGIASGIRRIEAVAGDAFIEYVNARDYHMKQLCSTLKVKAEEVTTRVENLLEELRITRNEASTLREKAAVYKASIMATKAISVGTSEKFRVLVESMEDTDADSLKKATEYLIETLEDPAAVILGSCPGADKVSLVAAFTPGVVQLGIQAGKFIGPIAKLCGGGGGGRPNFAQAGGRKPENLSNALEKARSEIISVLSEKAK
;
A
#
# COMPACT_ATOMS: atom_id res chain seq x y z
N MET A 1 -36.82 -31.42 48.18
CA MET A 1 -37.00 -31.42 46.72
C MET A 1 -35.67 -31.03 46.12
N GLU A 2 -34.92 -32.01 45.63
CA GLU A 2 -33.65 -31.83 44.94
C GLU A 2 -33.91 -31.08 43.62
N GLY A 3 -33.55 -29.80 43.59
CA GLY A 3 -33.54 -29.01 42.37
C GLY A 3 -32.40 -29.50 41.49
N LYS A 4 -32.71 -30.30 40.48
CA LYS A 4 -31.79 -30.55 39.36
C LYS A 4 -31.34 -29.20 38.81
N SER A 5 -30.07 -28.86 39.01
CA SER A 5 -29.38 -27.79 38.28
C SER A 5 -29.66 -28.01 36.80
N LYS A 6 -30.38 -27.08 36.16
CA LYS A 6 -30.43 -27.06 34.70
C LYS A 6 -29.02 -26.70 34.25
N ASP A 7 -28.31 -27.62 33.61
CA ASP A 7 -27.05 -27.29 32.95
C ASP A 7 -27.30 -26.12 31.98
N LEU A 8 -26.76 -24.96 32.32
CA LEU A 8 -26.90 -23.75 31.52
C LEU A 8 -26.13 -23.97 30.21
N PRO A 9 -26.68 -23.59 29.04
CA PRO A 9 -25.92 -23.67 27.80
C PRO A 9 -24.67 -22.77 27.87
N VAL A 10 -23.50 -23.34 27.57
CA VAL A 10 -22.17 -22.70 27.73
C VAL A 10 -21.50 -22.28 26.41
N SER A 11 -22.22 -22.36 25.29
CA SER A 11 -21.69 -21.91 23.99
C SER A 11 -21.43 -20.40 23.98
N GLY A 12 -20.51 -19.94 23.13
CA GLY A 12 -20.21 -18.52 22.95
C GLY A 12 -21.47 -17.71 22.61
N ASP A 13 -22.37 -18.27 21.79
CA ASP A 13 -23.66 -17.64 21.48
C ASP A 13 -24.58 -17.50 22.70
N SER A 14 -24.62 -18.52 23.56
CA SER A 14 -25.36 -18.45 24.81
C SER A 14 -24.78 -17.39 25.73
N ILE A 15 -23.45 -17.35 25.89
CA ILE A 15 -22.75 -16.36 26.72
C ILE A 15 -23.05 -14.95 26.23
N ARG A 16 -22.94 -14.70 24.92
CA ARG A 16 -23.25 -13.41 24.30
C ARG A 16 -24.68 -12.99 24.55
N ARG A 17 -25.66 -13.87 24.28
CA ARG A 17 -27.08 -13.58 24.48
C ARG A 17 -27.39 -13.26 25.94
N ARG A 18 -26.85 -14.05 26.88
CA ARG A 18 -27.09 -13.85 28.31
C ARG A 18 -26.54 -12.52 28.82
N PHE A 19 -25.34 -12.14 28.38
CA PHE A 19 -24.78 -10.82 28.70
C PHE A 19 -25.70 -9.69 28.21
N ILE A 20 -26.11 -9.76 26.94
CA ILE A 20 -26.95 -8.73 26.32
C ILE A 20 -28.32 -8.66 27.00
N ASP A 21 -28.97 -9.80 27.23
CA ASP A 21 -30.29 -9.88 27.86
C ASP A 21 -30.25 -9.39 29.31
N PHE A 22 -29.18 -9.72 30.05
CA PHE A 22 -28.98 -9.26 31.43
C PHE A 22 -28.93 -7.73 31.52
N TYR A 23 -28.17 -7.07 30.64
CA TYR A 23 -28.09 -5.61 30.61
C TYR A 23 -29.32 -4.96 29.98
N ALA A 24 -29.93 -5.59 28.97
CA ALA A 24 -31.20 -5.13 28.40
C ALA A 24 -32.33 -5.11 29.44
N SER A 25 -32.40 -6.12 30.31
CA SER A 25 -33.37 -6.17 31.42
C SER A 25 -33.14 -5.06 32.46
N ARG A 26 -31.94 -4.47 32.49
CA ARG A 26 -31.55 -3.31 33.29
C ARG A 26 -31.63 -2.00 32.50
N GLY A 27 -32.35 -1.98 31.38
CA GLY A 27 -32.63 -0.76 30.62
C GLY A 27 -31.51 -0.31 29.68
N HIS A 28 -30.43 -1.09 29.50
CA HIS A 28 -29.41 -0.80 28.49
C HIS A 28 -29.98 -0.97 27.09
N LYS A 29 -29.79 0.02 26.23
CA LYS A 29 -30.14 -0.12 24.81
C LYS A 29 -29.17 -1.09 24.15
N VAL A 30 -29.69 -2.18 23.59
CA VAL A 30 -28.90 -3.10 22.75
C VAL A 30 -28.57 -2.39 21.45
N LEU A 31 -27.28 -2.25 21.15
CA LEU A 31 -26.76 -1.69 19.91
C LEU A 31 -25.96 -2.77 19.15
N PRO A 32 -25.95 -2.73 17.80
CA PRO A 32 -25.16 -3.66 17.00
C PRO A 32 -23.65 -3.41 17.20
N SER A 33 -22.83 -4.42 16.89
CA SER A 33 -21.37 -4.23 16.79
C SER A 33 -21.07 -3.17 15.73
N ALA A 34 -20.26 -2.18 16.08
CA ALA A 34 -19.65 -1.27 15.11
C ALA A 34 -18.70 -2.03 14.18
N SER A 35 -18.38 -1.39 13.04
CA SER A 35 -17.38 -1.88 12.08
C SER A 35 -16.00 -2.03 12.73
N LEU A 36 -15.21 -2.99 12.27
CA LEU A 36 -13.77 -3.11 12.56
C LEU A 36 -12.96 -1.96 11.94
N VAL A 37 -13.55 -1.22 11.00
CA VAL A 37 -13.04 0.03 10.43
C VAL A 37 -13.67 1.19 11.18
N PRO A 38 -12.99 1.78 12.18
CA PRO A 38 -13.56 2.85 13.00
C PRO A 38 -13.55 4.19 12.26
N ASP A 39 -14.47 5.07 12.64
CA ASP A 39 -14.51 6.47 12.20
C ASP A 39 -13.45 7.34 12.92
N ASP A 40 -12.88 6.83 14.02
CA ASP A 40 -11.83 7.52 14.79
C ASP A 40 -10.50 7.51 14.01
N PRO A 41 -9.96 8.68 13.61
CA PRO A 41 -8.71 8.76 12.87
C PRO A 41 -7.47 8.41 13.71
N THR A 42 -7.58 8.34 15.04
CA THR A 42 -6.42 8.03 15.91
C THR A 42 -6.09 6.54 15.95
N VAL A 43 -6.96 5.67 15.42
CA VAL A 43 -6.77 4.21 15.46
C VAL A 43 -7.04 3.58 14.10
N LEU A 44 -6.27 2.53 13.80
CA LEU A 44 -6.37 1.83 12.51
C LEU A 44 -7.59 0.89 12.47
N LEU A 45 -7.88 0.19 13.56
CA LEU A 45 -8.93 -0.80 13.68
C LEU A 45 -9.66 -0.62 15.01
N THR A 46 -10.87 -1.14 15.12
CA THR A 46 -11.63 -1.11 16.38
C THR A 46 -10.98 -2.02 17.41
N ILE A 47 -10.33 -1.43 18.42
CA ILE A 47 -9.54 -2.15 19.44
C ILE A 47 -10.34 -2.47 20.73
N ALA A 48 -11.48 -1.79 20.94
CA ALA A 48 -12.28 -1.87 22.15
C ALA A 48 -13.76 -1.50 21.89
N GLY A 49 -14.64 -1.98 22.77
CA GLY A 49 -16.09 -1.71 22.77
C GLY A 49 -16.45 -0.22 22.79
N MET A 50 -15.75 0.53 23.64
CA MET A 50 -15.97 1.94 23.93
C MET A 50 -15.72 2.88 22.75
N LEU A 51 -14.93 2.45 21.76
CA LEU A 51 -14.39 3.34 20.73
C LEU A 51 -15.49 4.07 19.95
N GLN A 52 -16.58 3.35 19.66
CA GLN A 52 -17.76 3.90 18.97
C GLN A 52 -18.47 5.01 19.78
N PHE A 53 -18.21 5.10 21.08
CA PHE A 53 -18.83 6.06 21.99
C PHE A 53 -17.85 7.15 22.48
N LYS A 54 -16.58 7.13 22.04
CA LYS A 54 -15.55 8.10 22.45
C LYS A 54 -16.00 9.57 22.36
N PRO A 55 -16.71 10.03 21.29
CA PRO A 55 -17.22 11.40 21.23
C PRO A 55 -18.28 11.72 22.30
N ILE A 56 -19.06 10.71 22.73
CA ILE A 56 -20.06 10.85 23.79
C ILE A 56 -19.38 10.96 25.15
N PHE A 57 -18.37 10.12 25.43
CA PHE A 57 -17.60 10.18 26.68
C PHE A 57 -16.88 11.52 26.85
N LEU A 58 -16.33 12.06 25.76
CA LEU A 58 -15.70 13.39 25.74
C LEU A 58 -16.71 14.56 25.77
N GLY A 59 -18.01 14.29 25.67
CA GLY A 59 -19.05 15.31 25.62
C GLY A 59 -18.96 16.23 24.40
N GLN A 60 -18.43 15.70 23.28
CA GLN A 60 -18.36 16.34 21.97
C GLN A 60 -19.69 16.17 21.21
N VAL A 61 -20.37 15.05 21.43
CA VAL A 61 -21.70 14.74 20.86
C VAL A 61 -22.66 14.42 22.01
N PRO A 62 -23.93 14.88 21.96
CA PRO A 62 -24.91 14.54 22.99
C PRO A 62 -25.19 13.02 23.02
N ARG A 63 -25.37 12.47 24.22
CA ARG A 63 -25.81 11.07 24.38
C ARG A 63 -27.22 10.89 23.82
N GLN A 64 -27.45 9.88 22.98
CA GLN A 64 -28.78 9.55 22.47
C GLN A 64 -29.56 8.63 23.41
N VAL A 65 -28.84 7.82 24.19
CA VAL A 65 -29.39 6.92 25.21
C VAL A 65 -28.58 7.11 26.50
N PRO A 66 -29.18 6.87 27.69
CA PRO A 66 -28.45 7.00 28.96
C PRO A 66 -27.46 5.85 29.20
N ARG A 67 -27.76 4.66 28.65
CA ARG A 67 -27.00 3.42 28.82
C ARG A 67 -27.13 2.52 27.60
N ALA A 68 -26.07 1.80 27.25
CA ALA A 68 -26.01 0.92 26.07
C ALA A 68 -25.28 -0.41 26.35
N THR A 69 -25.60 -1.46 25.60
CA THR A 69 -24.87 -2.74 25.67
C THR A 69 -24.59 -3.28 24.26
N THR A 70 -23.41 -3.86 24.06
CA THR A 70 -22.95 -4.37 22.76
C THR A 70 -22.10 -5.64 22.92
N ALA A 71 -22.11 -6.48 21.89
CA ALA A 71 -21.07 -7.48 21.65
C ALA A 71 -20.16 -6.96 20.54
N GLN A 72 -19.10 -6.22 20.90
CA GLN A 72 -18.25 -5.54 19.93
C GLN A 72 -17.15 -6.47 19.42
N ARG A 73 -17.05 -6.59 18.10
CA ARG A 73 -15.90 -7.22 17.43
C ARG A 73 -14.69 -6.31 17.53
N CYS A 74 -13.55 -6.84 17.97
CA CYS A 74 -12.32 -6.10 18.18
C CYS A 74 -11.14 -6.77 17.49
N ILE A 75 -10.16 -5.97 17.05
CA ILE A 75 -8.86 -6.47 16.59
C ILE A 75 -7.71 -5.77 17.30
N ARG A 76 -6.73 -6.57 17.75
CA ARG A 76 -5.48 -6.11 18.36
C ARG A 76 -4.29 -6.62 17.58
N THR A 77 -3.54 -5.70 16.97
CA THR A 77 -2.36 -6.02 16.15
C THR A 77 -1.08 -6.19 16.96
N ASN A 78 -1.03 -5.62 18.16
CA ASN A 78 0.07 -5.75 19.11
C ASN A 78 0.22 -7.18 19.66
N ASP A 79 -0.89 -7.93 19.72
CA ASP A 79 -0.93 -9.27 20.29
C ASP A 79 -0.64 -10.39 19.28
N VAL A 80 -0.45 -10.04 18.00
CA VAL A 80 -0.31 -11.02 16.89
C VAL A 80 0.83 -12.01 17.15
N GLU A 81 1.94 -11.57 17.76
CA GLU A 81 3.07 -12.48 18.09
C GLU A 81 2.80 -13.43 19.26
N ASN A 82 1.82 -13.10 20.12
CA ASN A 82 1.44 -13.90 21.28
C ASN A 82 0.36 -14.94 20.94
N VAL A 83 -0.28 -14.82 19.77
CA VAL A 83 -1.31 -15.74 19.29
C VAL A 83 -0.73 -17.15 19.12
N GLY A 84 -1.43 -18.12 19.69
CA GLY A 84 -1.08 -19.53 19.75
C GLY A 84 0.03 -19.87 20.75
N ARG A 85 0.96 -18.94 21.04
CA ARG A 85 2.05 -19.12 22.03
C ARG A 85 1.53 -19.06 23.46
N THR A 86 0.67 -18.07 23.71
CA THR A 86 -0.03 -17.95 24.99
C THR A 86 -1.42 -18.59 24.92
N SER A 87 -2.00 -18.94 26.07
CA SER A 87 -3.31 -19.59 26.15
C SER A 87 -4.50 -18.63 25.94
N ARG A 88 -4.27 -17.30 25.88
CA ARG A 88 -5.33 -16.28 25.99
C ARG A 88 -5.35 -15.15 24.96
N HIS A 89 -4.25 -14.91 24.22
CA HIS A 89 -4.17 -13.78 23.29
C HIS A 89 -4.81 -14.09 21.94
N HIS A 90 -5.45 -13.09 21.35
CA HIS A 90 -6.17 -13.22 20.09
C HIS A 90 -5.90 -12.01 19.21
N THR A 91 -5.84 -12.23 17.89
CA THR A 91 -5.89 -11.12 16.94
C THR A 91 -7.29 -10.54 16.90
N PHE A 92 -8.30 -11.42 16.90
CA PHE A 92 -9.72 -11.08 16.87
C PHE A 92 -10.43 -11.69 18.07
N PHE A 93 -11.20 -10.87 18.76
CA PHE A 93 -12.01 -11.30 19.90
C PHE A 93 -13.27 -10.44 19.99
N GLU A 94 -14.23 -10.91 20.78
CA GLU A 94 -15.45 -10.15 21.05
C GLU A 94 -15.44 -9.62 22.47
N MET A 95 -15.57 -8.30 22.57
CA MET A 95 -15.66 -7.58 23.83
C MET A 95 -17.14 -7.29 24.11
N LEU A 96 -17.70 -8.01 25.09
CA LEU A 96 -19.05 -7.74 25.58
C LEU A 96 -18.99 -6.56 26.55
N GLY A 97 -19.69 -5.48 26.25
CA GLY A 97 -19.58 -4.24 27.00
C GLY A 97 -20.91 -3.62 27.34
N ASN A 98 -21.01 -3.08 28.56
CA ASN A 98 -22.10 -2.21 29.00
C ASN A 98 -21.54 -0.82 29.28
N PHE A 99 -22.26 0.19 28.81
CA PHE A 99 -21.81 1.58 28.86
C PHE A 99 -22.83 2.45 29.60
N SER A 100 -22.33 3.32 30.47
CA SER A 100 -23.10 4.38 31.14
C SER A 100 -22.59 5.72 30.65
N PHE A 101 -23.50 6.57 30.18
CA PHE A 101 -23.16 7.92 29.73
C PHE A 101 -23.60 8.95 30.79
N GLY A 102 -23.10 8.82 32.03
CA GLY A 102 -23.53 9.67 33.16
C GLY A 102 -24.85 9.26 33.81
N ASP A 103 -25.25 7.98 33.74
CA ASP A 103 -26.51 7.47 34.31
C ASP A 103 -26.30 6.71 35.64
N TYR A 104 -25.28 5.86 35.70
CA TYR A 104 -24.78 5.16 36.89
C TYR A 104 -23.25 5.11 36.89
N PHE A 105 -22.63 4.73 38.02
CA PHE A 105 -21.17 4.66 38.16
C PHE A 105 -20.72 3.38 38.90
N LYS A 106 -19.68 3.46 39.75
CA LYS A 106 -19.00 2.31 40.38
C LYS A 106 -19.93 1.33 41.08
N LYS A 107 -20.83 1.82 41.94
CA LYS A 107 -21.70 0.98 42.79
C LYS A 107 -22.57 0.03 41.96
N GLU A 108 -23.31 0.55 40.99
CA GLU A 108 -24.14 -0.27 40.11
C GLU A 108 -23.29 -1.13 39.17
N ALA A 109 -22.18 -0.59 38.63
CA ALA A 109 -21.30 -1.33 37.73
C ALA A 109 -20.72 -2.58 38.40
N ILE A 110 -20.15 -2.43 39.60
CA ILE A 110 -19.59 -3.54 40.40
C ILE A 110 -20.67 -4.54 40.77
N ARG A 111 -21.82 -4.07 41.26
CA ARG A 111 -22.93 -4.94 41.67
C ARG A 111 -23.45 -5.81 40.52
N TRP A 112 -23.66 -5.20 39.35
CA TRP A 112 -24.15 -5.93 38.19
C TRP A 112 -23.09 -6.86 37.59
N ALA A 113 -21.82 -6.46 37.60
CA ALA A 113 -20.73 -7.33 37.17
C ALA A 113 -20.59 -8.58 38.06
N TRP A 114 -20.72 -8.40 39.38
CA TRP A 114 -20.69 -9.50 40.35
C TRP A 114 -21.90 -10.43 40.20
N GLU A 115 -23.11 -9.87 40.08
CA GLU A 115 -24.34 -10.62 39.85
C GLU A 115 -24.28 -11.42 38.54
N LEU A 116 -23.83 -10.79 37.44
CA LEU A 116 -23.64 -11.46 36.17
C LEU A 116 -22.64 -12.62 36.29
N SER A 117 -21.54 -12.43 37.02
CA SER A 117 -20.51 -13.46 37.16
C SER A 117 -20.99 -14.64 38.03
N THR A 118 -21.58 -14.35 39.19
CA THR A 118 -21.88 -15.37 40.21
C THR A 118 -23.27 -15.99 40.07
N VAL A 119 -24.28 -15.20 39.68
CA VAL A 119 -25.68 -15.63 39.60
C VAL A 119 -26.00 -16.08 38.19
N GLU A 120 -25.77 -15.22 37.20
CA GLU A 120 -26.03 -15.59 35.81
C GLU A 120 -25.03 -16.66 35.38
N PHE A 121 -23.75 -16.32 35.17
CA PHE A 121 -22.78 -17.30 34.69
C PHE A 121 -22.51 -18.45 35.67
N GLY A 122 -22.93 -18.32 36.93
CA GLY A 122 -22.84 -19.41 37.92
C GLY A 122 -21.41 -19.68 38.36
N LEU A 123 -20.51 -18.69 38.24
CA LEU A 123 -19.13 -18.84 38.67
C LEU A 123 -19.07 -18.92 40.20
N PRO A 124 -18.36 -19.90 40.77
CA PRO A 124 -18.19 -20.00 42.21
C PRO A 124 -17.50 -18.75 42.77
N ALA A 125 -18.16 -18.07 43.70
CA ALA A 125 -17.67 -16.82 44.27
C ALA A 125 -16.31 -16.98 44.97
N ASP A 126 -15.97 -18.17 45.45
CA ASP A 126 -14.69 -18.55 46.06
C ASP A 126 -13.52 -18.68 45.06
N ARG A 127 -13.82 -18.72 43.76
CA ARG A 127 -12.83 -18.73 42.67
C ARG A 127 -12.59 -17.37 42.03
N LEU A 128 -13.33 -16.35 42.44
CA LEU A 128 -13.19 -14.99 41.90
C LEU A 128 -12.20 -14.17 42.74
N TRP A 129 -11.34 -13.44 42.03
CA TRP A 129 -10.38 -12.49 42.58
C TRP A 129 -10.58 -11.15 41.91
N ILE A 130 -10.31 -10.07 42.63
CA ILE A 130 -10.55 -8.70 42.19
C ILE A 130 -9.24 -7.93 42.20
N SER A 131 -8.99 -7.14 41.16
CA SER A 131 -8.01 -6.07 41.20
C SER A 131 -8.71 -4.71 41.28
N VAL A 132 -8.09 -3.76 41.98
CA VAL A 132 -8.53 -2.36 42.06
C VAL A 132 -7.32 -1.44 41.94
N PHE A 133 -7.50 -0.28 41.33
CA PHE A 133 -6.47 0.74 41.30
C PHE A 133 -6.05 1.14 42.73
N GLU A 134 -4.75 1.27 42.97
CA GLU A 134 -4.21 1.44 44.32
C GLU A 134 -4.80 2.63 45.10
N ASP A 135 -5.12 3.71 44.37
CA ASP A 135 -5.71 4.93 44.89
C ASP A 135 -7.26 4.94 44.88
N ASP A 136 -7.91 3.92 44.32
CA ASP A 136 -9.38 3.83 44.25
C ASP A 136 -9.98 3.09 45.47
N ASN A 137 -10.02 3.79 46.61
CA ASN A 137 -10.63 3.25 47.83
C ASN A 137 -12.13 3.01 47.72
N GLU A 138 -12.84 3.78 46.88
CA GLU A 138 -14.29 3.63 46.69
C GLU A 138 -14.61 2.27 46.06
N ALA A 139 -13.87 1.87 45.02
CA ALA A 139 -14.06 0.54 44.42
C ALA A 139 -13.72 -0.59 45.40
N PHE A 140 -12.66 -0.44 46.20
CA PHE A 140 -12.28 -1.41 47.23
C PHE A 140 -13.40 -1.63 48.25
N GLU A 141 -13.96 -0.54 48.79
CA GLU A 141 -15.04 -0.57 49.79
C GLU A 141 -16.29 -1.24 49.21
N ILE A 142 -16.68 -0.95 47.97
CA ILE A 142 -17.84 -1.59 47.34
C ILE A 142 -17.63 -3.11 47.18
N TRP A 143 -16.44 -3.54 46.76
CA TRP A 143 -16.13 -4.97 46.62
C TRP A 143 -16.10 -5.71 47.96
N HIS A 144 -15.49 -5.13 48.98
CA HIS A 144 -15.38 -5.74 50.29
C HIS A 144 -16.70 -5.69 51.07
N ASP A 145 -17.25 -4.50 51.25
CA ASP A 145 -18.37 -4.26 52.18
C ASP A 145 -19.72 -4.63 51.57
N GLU A 146 -19.94 -4.36 50.28
CA GLU A 146 -21.24 -4.63 49.63
C GLU A 146 -21.29 -6.01 48.97
N MET A 147 -20.24 -6.41 48.24
CA MET A 147 -20.22 -7.71 47.54
C MET A 147 -19.70 -8.86 48.42
N GLY A 148 -19.06 -8.54 49.55
CA GLY A 148 -18.56 -9.53 50.51
C GLY A 148 -17.31 -10.28 50.04
N VAL A 149 -16.50 -9.69 49.16
CA VAL A 149 -15.25 -10.31 48.71
C VAL A 149 -14.21 -10.17 49.84
N PRO A 150 -13.57 -11.26 50.30
CA PRO A 150 -12.53 -11.19 51.32
C PRO A 150 -11.35 -10.31 50.91
N VAL A 151 -10.78 -9.57 51.84
CA VAL A 151 -9.64 -8.65 51.60
C VAL A 151 -8.46 -9.38 50.94
N GLU A 152 -8.22 -10.63 51.31
CA GLU A 152 -7.13 -11.46 50.76
C GLU A 152 -7.28 -11.71 49.25
N ARG A 153 -8.48 -11.51 48.69
CA ARG A 153 -8.80 -11.69 47.27
C ARG A 153 -9.05 -10.38 46.52
N ILE A 154 -8.81 -9.23 47.16
CA ILE A 154 -8.85 -7.91 46.53
C ILE A 154 -7.41 -7.37 46.49
N LYS A 155 -6.82 -7.31 45.30
CA LYS A 155 -5.47 -6.81 45.09
C LYS A 155 -5.49 -5.36 44.64
N LYS A 156 -4.75 -4.50 45.34
CA LYS A 156 -4.44 -3.15 44.86
C LYS A 156 -3.27 -3.21 43.88
N MET A 157 -3.43 -2.68 42.67
CA MET A 157 -2.39 -2.64 41.63
C MET A 157 -2.21 -1.23 41.07
N GLY A 158 -1.05 -0.97 40.46
CA GLY A 158 -0.64 0.36 39.99
C GLY A 158 -1.25 0.78 38.65
N GLU A 159 -0.75 1.89 38.10
CA GLU A 159 -1.25 2.49 36.85
C GLU A 159 -1.19 1.53 35.65
N ASP A 160 -0.11 0.75 35.53
CA ASP A 160 0.10 -0.18 34.41
C ASP A 160 -0.97 -1.28 34.32
N ASP A 161 -1.57 -1.66 35.46
CA ASP A 161 -2.56 -2.74 35.54
C ASP A 161 -3.99 -2.21 35.70
N ASN A 162 -4.21 -1.19 36.55
CA ASN A 162 -5.54 -0.74 36.95
C ASN A 162 -5.85 0.73 36.61
N PHE A 163 -5.14 1.33 35.67
CA PHE A 163 -5.54 2.63 35.10
C PHE A 163 -5.67 2.54 33.59
N TRP A 164 -6.90 2.65 33.10
CA TRP A 164 -7.18 2.42 31.69
C TRP A 164 -7.19 3.72 30.88
N THR A 165 -6.59 3.69 29.69
CA THR A 165 -6.57 4.81 28.74
C THR A 165 -7.05 4.38 27.36
N SER A 166 -7.79 5.26 26.67
CA SER A 166 -8.30 4.99 25.32
C SER A 166 -7.27 5.16 24.20
N GLY A 167 -6.05 5.58 24.53
CA GLY A 167 -4.95 5.87 23.62
C GLY A 167 -3.99 6.89 24.24
N VAL A 168 -3.16 7.52 23.41
CA VAL A 168 -2.25 8.61 23.83
C VAL A 168 -3.06 9.77 24.43
N THR A 169 -4.24 10.04 23.86
CA THR A 169 -5.23 10.98 24.37
C THR A 169 -6.64 10.42 24.32
N GLY A 170 -7.52 10.97 25.17
CA GLY A 170 -8.94 10.62 25.22
C GLY A 170 -9.43 10.25 26.62
N PRO A 171 -10.68 9.75 26.74
CA PRO A 171 -11.25 9.36 28.01
C PRO A 171 -10.44 8.25 28.67
N CYS A 172 -10.28 8.34 29.99
CA CYS A 172 -9.50 7.44 30.83
C CYS A 172 -10.01 7.45 32.29
N GLY A 173 -9.53 6.52 33.10
CA GLY A 173 -9.84 6.47 34.53
C GLY A 173 -9.33 5.21 35.21
N PRO A 174 -9.45 5.14 36.55
CA PRO A 174 -9.15 3.92 37.30
C PRO A 174 -10.08 2.79 36.85
N CYS A 175 -9.62 1.55 36.95
CA CYS A 175 -10.42 0.39 36.67
C CYS A 175 -10.30 -0.68 37.75
N SER A 176 -11.24 -1.62 37.71
CA SER A 176 -11.26 -2.79 38.56
C SER A 176 -11.56 -4.02 37.70
N GLU A 177 -10.80 -5.09 37.89
CA GLU A 177 -10.91 -6.28 37.04
C GLU A 177 -11.28 -7.52 37.87
N ILE A 178 -11.99 -8.44 37.23
CA ILE A 178 -12.39 -9.73 37.81
C ILE A 178 -11.59 -10.85 37.16
N TYR A 179 -10.91 -11.62 37.99
CA TYR A 179 -10.10 -12.78 37.62
C TYR A 179 -10.74 -14.07 38.09
N TYR A 180 -10.56 -15.12 37.30
CA TYR A 180 -10.94 -16.48 37.69
C TYR A 180 -9.70 -17.30 38.06
N ASP A 181 -9.72 -17.93 39.24
CA ASP A 181 -8.68 -18.80 39.76
C ASP A 181 -8.92 -20.26 39.32
N PHE A 182 -8.04 -20.75 38.44
CA PHE A 182 -8.06 -22.16 38.03
C PHE A 182 -7.52 -23.07 39.14
N HIS A 183 -6.65 -22.54 40.00
CA HIS A 183 -5.88 -23.28 41.01
C HIS A 183 -6.07 -22.73 42.43
N PRO A 184 -7.30 -22.70 42.98
CA PRO A 184 -7.57 -22.17 44.32
C PRO A 184 -6.83 -22.95 45.41
N GLU A 185 -6.42 -24.20 45.16
CA GLU A 185 -5.59 -25.00 46.06
C GLU A 185 -4.20 -24.39 46.34
N ARG A 186 -3.72 -23.45 45.51
CA ARG A 186 -2.46 -22.73 45.72
C ARG A 186 -2.54 -21.68 46.83
N GLY A 187 -3.72 -21.39 47.37
CA GLY A 187 -3.91 -20.48 48.52
C GLY A 187 -3.60 -19.01 48.22
N TYR A 188 -3.38 -18.21 49.26
CA TYR A 188 -3.27 -16.74 49.17
C TYR A 188 -1.82 -16.20 49.15
N SER A 189 -0.84 -17.02 49.54
CA SER A 189 0.57 -16.62 49.61
C SER A 189 1.19 -16.47 48.23
N ASP A 190 1.95 -15.38 48.00
CA ASP A 190 2.67 -15.11 46.74
C ASP A 190 1.73 -14.99 45.51
N THR A 191 0.56 -14.36 45.71
CA THR A 191 -0.43 -14.20 44.65
C THR A 191 -0.07 -13.05 43.71
N ASP A 192 0.32 -13.41 42.49
CA ASP A 192 0.42 -12.54 41.33
C ASP A 192 -0.76 -12.77 40.39
N LEU A 193 -1.62 -11.75 40.21
CA LEU A 193 -2.78 -11.84 39.31
C LEU A 193 -2.37 -11.88 37.82
N ASN A 194 -1.12 -11.54 37.51
CA ASN A 194 -0.52 -11.66 36.19
C ASN A 194 0.05 -13.08 35.91
N ASP A 195 -0.03 -14.03 36.86
CA ASP A 195 0.29 -15.45 36.62
C ASP A 195 -0.77 -16.12 35.72
N ASP A 196 -0.54 -16.08 34.41
CA ASP A 196 -1.38 -16.71 33.38
C ASP A 196 -1.54 -18.24 33.54
N THR A 197 -0.72 -18.89 34.38
CA THR A 197 -0.89 -20.32 34.70
C THR A 197 -1.96 -20.57 35.75
N ARG A 198 -2.35 -19.54 36.51
CA ARG A 198 -3.32 -19.62 37.60
C ARG A 198 -4.57 -18.79 37.35
N PHE A 199 -4.40 -17.54 36.93
CA PHE A 199 -5.48 -16.59 36.80
C PHE A 199 -5.81 -16.27 35.34
N ILE A 200 -7.03 -15.84 35.11
CA ILE A 200 -7.42 -15.18 33.87
C ILE A 200 -8.35 -14.02 34.20
N GLU A 201 -7.94 -12.80 33.81
CA GLU A 201 -8.85 -11.66 33.76
C GLU A 201 -9.92 -11.94 32.70
N PHE A 202 -11.19 -11.81 33.06
CA PHE A 202 -12.28 -12.01 32.09
C PHE A 202 -13.24 -10.82 32.00
N TYR A 203 -13.20 -9.89 32.97
CA TYR A 203 -14.07 -8.73 32.99
C TYR A 203 -13.37 -7.52 33.61
N ASN A 204 -13.18 -6.46 32.82
CA ASN A 204 -12.66 -5.17 33.26
C ASN A 204 -13.80 -4.12 33.36
N LEU A 205 -13.84 -3.39 34.47
CA LEU A 205 -14.74 -2.28 34.77
C LEU A 205 -13.95 -0.97 34.83
N VAL A 206 -14.05 -0.14 33.80
CA VAL A 206 -13.36 1.15 33.71
C VAL A 206 -14.27 2.27 34.17
N PHE A 207 -13.79 3.02 35.16
CA PHE A 207 -14.49 4.15 35.79
C PHE A 207 -14.02 5.46 35.15
N MET A 208 -14.47 5.72 33.92
CA MET A 208 -14.04 6.88 33.14
C MET A 208 -14.47 8.19 33.81
N GLU A 209 -13.48 8.95 34.30
CA GLU A 209 -13.71 10.24 34.95
C GLU A 209 -12.73 11.33 34.51
N PHE A 210 -11.72 10.99 33.69
CA PHE A 210 -10.72 11.91 33.17
C PHE A 210 -10.59 11.85 31.64
N ASN A 211 -10.01 12.88 31.05
CA ASN A 211 -9.56 12.97 29.67
C ASN A 211 -8.05 13.25 29.67
N LYS A 212 -7.27 12.33 29.13
CA LYS A 212 -5.81 12.47 29.00
C LYS A 212 -5.47 13.35 27.81
N LYS A 213 -4.66 14.39 28.05
CA LYS A 213 -4.15 15.32 27.05
C LYS A 213 -2.82 14.87 26.46
N ASP A 214 -2.41 15.50 25.36
CA ASP A 214 -1.16 15.17 24.65
C ASP A 214 0.08 15.39 25.53
N ASP A 215 0.01 16.30 26.50
CA ASP A 215 1.07 16.56 27.49
C ASP A 215 1.05 15.59 28.69
N GLY A 216 0.13 14.63 28.68
CA GLY A 216 -0.08 13.65 29.75
C GLY A 216 -0.95 14.13 30.91
N SER A 217 -1.40 15.39 30.92
CA SER A 217 -2.27 15.91 31.98
C SER A 217 -3.68 15.30 31.92
N LEU A 218 -4.32 15.18 33.10
CA LEU A 218 -5.66 14.62 33.25
C LEU A 218 -6.67 15.74 33.54
N GLU A 219 -7.62 15.95 32.64
CA GLU A 219 -8.75 16.85 32.85
C GLU A 219 -10.02 16.08 33.24
N PRO A 220 -10.79 16.52 34.25
CA PRO A 220 -12.07 15.89 34.57
C PRO A 220 -13.05 15.89 33.38
N LEU A 221 -13.71 14.75 33.14
CA LEU A 221 -14.80 14.67 32.16
C LEU A 221 -16.03 15.44 32.65
N LYS A 222 -16.84 15.95 31.71
CA LYS A 222 -18.11 16.65 32.02
C LYS A 222 -19.06 15.82 32.87
N GLN A 223 -19.00 14.50 32.69
CA GLN A 223 -19.78 13.52 33.44
C GLN A 223 -18.92 12.26 33.62
N LYS A 224 -19.10 11.57 34.75
CA LYS A 224 -18.48 10.26 34.97
C LYS A 224 -19.21 9.19 34.16
N ASN A 225 -18.47 8.29 33.53
CA ASN A 225 -19.01 7.28 32.64
C ASN A 225 -18.54 5.88 33.05
N ILE A 226 -19.25 4.86 32.59
CA ILE A 226 -18.82 3.47 32.72
C ILE A 226 -18.52 2.94 31.33
N ASP A 227 -17.36 2.31 31.22
CA ASP A 227 -16.97 1.41 30.14
C ASP A 227 -16.62 0.07 30.77
N THR A 228 -17.03 -1.02 30.14
CA THR A 228 -16.66 -2.35 30.62
C THR A 228 -16.30 -3.22 29.43
N GLY A 229 -15.37 -4.15 29.63
CA GLY A 229 -15.04 -5.17 28.66
C GLY A 229 -15.00 -6.54 29.29
N LEU A 230 -15.96 -7.41 28.94
CA LEU A 230 -15.93 -8.83 29.23
C LEU A 230 -15.45 -9.58 27.97
N GLY A 231 -14.37 -10.33 28.10
CA GLY A 231 -13.81 -11.11 26.99
C GLY A 231 -14.63 -12.39 26.74
N LEU A 232 -15.35 -12.46 25.62
CA LEU A 232 -16.20 -13.62 25.29
C LEU A 232 -15.39 -14.93 25.27
N GLU A 233 -14.24 -14.92 24.61
CA GLU A 233 -13.35 -16.08 24.48
C GLU A 233 -12.84 -16.58 25.84
N ARG A 234 -12.56 -15.65 26.76
CA ARG A 234 -12.08 -15.97 28.11
C ARG A 234 -13.20 -16.54 28.97
N MET A 235 -14.40 -15.97 28.90
CA MET A 235 -15.57 -16.50 29.58
C MET A 235 -15.96 -17.89 29.04
N ALA A 236 -15.87 -18.10 27.73
CA ALA A 236 -16.10 -19.40 27.11
C ALA A 236 -15.12 -20.46 27.64
N ARG A 237 -13.82 -20.13 27.77
CA ARG A 237 -12.83 -21.03 28.39
C ARG A 237 -13.26 -21.47 29.80
N ILE A 238 -13.67 -20.52 30.63
CA ILE A 238 -14.08 -20.78 32.02
C ILE A 238 -15.30 -21.70 32.07
N LEU A 239 -16.37 -21.36 31.35
CA LEU A 239 -17.65 -22.07 31.41
C LEU A 239 -17.60 -23.44 30.72
N GLN A 240 -16.85 -23.57 29.63
CA GLN A 240 -16.67 -24.84 28.91
C GLN A 240 -15.61 -25.74 29.57
N LYS A 241 -14.86 -25.22 30.55
CA LYS A 241 -13.83 -25.95 31.32
C LYS A 241 -12.73 -26.53 30.43
N VAL A 242 -12.33 -25.76 29.42
CA VAL A 242 -11.26 -26.13 28.48
C VAL A 242 -9.93 -25.49 28.88
N SER A 243 -8.83 -26.05 28.38
CA SER A 243 -7.48 -25.71 28.87
C SER A 243 -7.01 -24.31 28.43
N ASN A 244 -7.51 -23.81 27.30
CA ASN A 244 -7.14 -22.54 26.69
C ASN A 244 -8.29 -21.96 25.85
N ASN A 245 -8.18 -20.70 25.44
CA ASN A 245 -9.27 -20.02 24.72
C ASN A 245 -9.54 -20.58 23.31
N TYR A 246 -8.57 -21.26 22.70
CA TYR A 246 -8.71 -21.79 21.34
C TYR A 246 -9.51 -23.10 21.30
N GLU A 247 -9.59 -23.81 22.43
CA GLU A 247 -10.34 -25.06 22.56
C GLU A 247 -11.84 -24.84 22.84
N THR A 248 -12.32 -23.61 22.67
CA THR A 248 -13.73 -23.25 22.81
C THR A 248 -14.51 -23.47 21.50
N ASP A 249 -15.84 -23.52 21.60
CA ASP A 249 -16.74 -23.61 20.43
C ASP A 249 -16.55 -22.46 19.40
N LEU A 250 -15.94 -21.35 19.80
CA LEU A 250 -15.68 -20.19 18.97
C LEU A 250 -14.53 -20.40 17.96
N ILE A 251 -13.55 -21.24 18.29
CA ILE A 251 -12.30 -21.38 17.51
C ILE A 251 -11.98 -22.83 17.17
N TYR A 252 -12.26 -23.77 18.08
CA TYR A 252 -11.90 -25.17 17.91
C TYR A 252 -12.43 -25.79 16.60
N PRO A 253 -13.67 -25.51 16.12
CA PRO A 253 -14.14 -26.07 14.85
C PRO A 253 -13.34 -25.59 13.63
N ILE A 254 -12.73 -24.40 13.70
CA ILE A 254 -11.85 -23.85 12.64
C ILE A 254 -10.50 -24.57 12.67
N MET A 255 -9.96 -24.81 13.88
CA MET A 255 -8.74 -25.59 14.07
C MET A 255 -8.91 -27.04 13.63
N GLU A 256 -10.04 -27.67 13.98
CA GLU A 256 -10.39 -29.02 13.56
C GLU A 256 -10.42 -29.10 12.03
N LYS A 257 -11.03 -28.12 11.35
CA LYS A 257 -11.04 -28.07 9.89
C LYS A 257 -9.64 -27.97 9.28
N THR A 258 -8.76 -27.23 9.94
CA THR A 258 -7.35 -27.11 9.54
C THR A 258 -6.59 -28.42 9.77
N SER A 259 -6.81 -29.08 10.92
CA SER A 259 -6.26 -30.38 11.27
C SER A 259 -6.65 -31.48 10.27
N GLU A 260 -7.89 -31.48 9.81
CA GLU A 260 -8.37 -32.40 8.75
C GLU A 260 -7.57 -32.24 7.46
N LEU A 261 -7.39 -30.99 7.00
CA LEU A 261 -6.63 -30.67 5.79
C LEU A 261 -5.15 -31.02 5.91
N ALA A 262 -4.57 -30.77 7.09
CA ALA A 262 -3.18 -31.12 7.41
C ALA A 262 -2.97 -32.63 7.61
N LYS A 263 -4.05 -33.40 7.86
CA LYS A 263 -4.00 -34.79 8.32
C LYS A 263 -3.21 -34.96 9.62
N VAL A 264 -3.32 -33.95 10.50
CA VAL A 264 -2.67 -33.92 11.82
C VAL A 264 -3.76 -33.75 12.89
N PRO A 265 -4.23 -34.83 13.53
CA PRO A 265 -5.24 -34.76 14.58
C PRO A 265 -4.76 -33.93 15.78
N TYR A 266 -5.52 -32.92 16.21
CA TYR A 266 -5.11 -31.99 17.27
C TYR A 266 -4.70 -32.69 18.59
N GLY A 267 -5.41 -33.74 19.00
CA GLY A 267 -5.10 -34.49 20.21
C GLY A 267 -3.77 -35.27 20.17
N LEU A 268 -3.26 -35.58 18.96
CA LEU A 268 -2.01 -36.31 18.73
C LEU A 268 -0.88 -35.39 18.23
N ALA A 269 -1.18 -34.11 17.99
CA ALA A 269 -0.24 -33.13 17.50
C ALA A 269 0.80 -32.77 18.57
N ASP A 270 2.04 -32.54 18.14
CA ASP A 270 3.08 -31.94 18.97
C ASP A 270 2.79 -30.46 19.26
N ASP A 271 3.53 -29.86 20.20
CA ASP A 271 3.27 -28.49 20.64
C ASP A 271 3.43 -27.47 19.50
N HIS A 272 4.36 -27.71 18.58
CA HIS A 272 4.59 -26.87 17.41
C HIS A 272 3.41 -26.94 16.43
N SER A 273 2.87 -28.14 16.17
CA SER A 273 1.70 -28.32 15.32
C SER A 273 0.44 -27.72 15.97
N LYS A 274 0.27 -27.86 17.29
CA LYS A 274 -0.83 -27.22 18.03
C LYS A 274 -0.74 -25.70 17.97
N LEU A 275 0.46 -25.13 18.12
CA LEU A 275 0.72 -23.69 17.95
C LEU A 275 0.25 -23.22 16.57
N ASN A 276 0.66 -23.93 15.52
CA ASN A 276 0.31 -23.59 14.13
C ASN A 276 -1.20 -23.68 13.87
N LEU A 277 -1.88 -24.69 14.41
CA LEU A 277 -3.33 -24.83 14.30
C LEU A 277 -4.07 -23.68 15.00
N LYS A 278 -3.60 -23.25 16.19
CA LYS A 278 -4.16 -22.10 16.92
C LYS A 278 -4.00 -20.79 16.15
N ILE A 279 -2.82 -20.55 15.58
CA ILE A 279 -2.53 -19.36 14.75
C ILE A 279 -3.50 -19.29 13.56
N ILE A 280 -3.66 -20.40 12.82
CA ILE A 280 -4.58 -20.43 11.67
C ILE A 280 -6.02 -20.21 12.14
N GLY A 281 -6.47 -20.88 13.21
CA GLY A 281 -7.83 -20.72 13.72
C GLY A 281 -8.18 -19.27 14.07
N ASP A 282 -7.31 -18.59 14.82
CA ASP A 282 -7.47 -17.20 15.21
C ASP A 282 -7.41 -16.24 14.00
N HIS A 283 -6.37 -16.36 13.18
CA HIS A 283 -6.16 -15.45 12.05
C HIS A 283 -7.25 -15.57 10.99
N LEU A 284 -7.73 -16.79 10.68
CA LEU A 284 -8.83 -16.95 9.71
C LEU A 284 -10.11 -16.30 10.21
N ARG A 285 -10.40 -16.38 11.52
CA ARG A 285 -11.53 -15.66 12.11
C ARG A 285 -11.38 -14.15 11.93
N ALA A 286 -10.20 -13.60 12.22
CA ALA A 286 -9.89 -12.18 12.02
C ALA A 286 -10.01 -11.73 10.55
N ILE A 287 -9.43 -12.49 9.62
CA ILE A 287 -9.40 -12.17 8.18
C ILE A 287 -10.81 -12.12 7.60
N VAL A 288 -11.65 -13.11 7.92
CA VAL A 288 -13.03 -13.20 7.41
C VAL A 288 -13.83 -11.98 7.85
N TYR A 289 -13.74 -11.59 9.13
CA TYR A 289 -14.44 -10.40 9.61
C TYR A 289 -13.89 -9.08 9.03
N LEU A 290 -12.57 -8.96 8.82
CA LEU A 290 -11.98 -7.77 8.19
C LEU A 290 -12.43 -7.60 6.73
N ILE A 291 -12.40 -8.68 5.94
CA ILE A 291 -12.85 -8.64 4.55
C ILE A 291 -14.36 -8.42 4.49
N SER A 292 -15.12 -9.02 5.42
CA SER A 292 -16.54 -8.76 5.60
C SER A 292 -16.80 -7.28 5.88
N ASP A 293 -16.01 -6.60 6.70
CA ASP A 293 -16.17 -5.16 6.98
C ASP A 293 -15.57 -4.27 5.85
N GLY A 294 -15.16 -4.87 4.73
CA GLY A 294 -14.80 -4.17 3.49
C GLY A 294 -13.30 -3.91 3.30
N VAL A 295 -12.44 -4.42 4.19
CA VAL A 295 -10.98 -4.28 4.06
C VAL A 295 -10.45 -5.20 2.97
N VAL A 296 -9.66 -4.65 2.04
CA VAL A 296 -9.03 -5.41 0.94
C VAL A 296 -7.52 -5.55 1.22
N PRO A 297 -6.91 -6.73 1.02
CA PRO A 297 -5.46 -6.92 1.14
C PRO A 297 -4.67 -5.90 0.30
N SER A 298 -3.78 -5.13 0.92
CA SER A 298 -2.96 -4.09 0.27
C SER A 298 -1.60 -3.96 0.96
N ASN A 299 -0.72 -3.07 0.46
CA ASN A 299 0.60 -2.82 1.08
C ASN A 299 0.57 -1.71 2.16
N ILE A 300 -0.60 -1.12 2.45
CA ILE A 300 -0.70 0.04 3.34
C ILE A 300 -1.91 -0.07 4.28
N GLY A 301 -1.79 0.57 5.45
CA GLY A 301 -2.89 0.73 6.41
C GLY A 301 -3.59 -0.58 6.78
N ARG A 302 -4.92 -0.58 6.73
CA ARG A 302 -5.75 -1.75 7.11
C ARG A 302 -5.55 -2.94 6.18
N GLY A 303 -5.34 -2.67 4.88
CA GLY A 303 -5.10 -3.70 3.89
C GLY A 303 -3.79 -4.44 4.12
N TYR A 304 -2.78 -3.76 4.66
CA TYR A 304 -1.53 -4.39 5.10
C TYR A 304 -1.76 -5.39 6.25
N VAL A 305 -2.59 -5.04 7.24
CA VAL A 305 -2.91 -5.94 8.36
C VAL A 305 -3.57 -7.24 7.85
N VAL A 306 -4.60 -7.14 7.00
CA VAL A 306 -5.27 -8.33 6.44
C VAL A 306 -4.29 -9.16 5.62
N ARG A 307 -3.50 -8.51 4.75
CA ARG A 307 -2.49 -9.19 3.93
C ARG A 307 -1.48 -9.94 4.81
N ARG A 308 -0.99 -9.32 5.88
CA ARG A 308 -0.07 -9.95 6.83
C ARG A 308 -0.66 -11.21 7.45
N LEU A 309 -1.89 -11.13 7.97
CA LEU A 309 -2.57 -12.28 8.59
C LEU A 309 -2.80 -13.41 7.59
N ILE A 310 -3.23 -13.10 6.36
CA ILE A 310 -3.40 -14.10 5.29
C ILE A 310 -2.08 -14.82 5.05
N ARG A 311 -0.99 -14.08 4.82
CA ARG A 311 0.29 -14.69 4.47
C ARG A 311 0.87 -15.51 5.61
N ARG A 312 0.71 -15.06 6.86
CA ARG A 312 1.07 -15.85 8.06
C ARG A 312 0.28 -17.15 8.11
N ALA A 313 -1.05 -17.11 7.91
CA ALA A 313 -1.88 -18.32 7.85
C ALA A 313 -1.48 -19.26 6.71
N VAL A 314 -1.14 -18.74 5.52
CA VAL A 314 -0.65 -19.54 4.39
C VAL A 314 0.64 -20.26 4.78
N ARG A 315 1.66 -19.52 5.25
CA ARG A 315 2.95 -20.10 5.66
C ARG A 315 2.77 -21.18 6.72
N THR A 316 2.03 -20.87 7.78
CA THR A 316 1.73 -21.81 8.87
C THR A 316 1.04 -23.08 8.36
N GLY A 317 0.10 -22.95 7.42
CA GLY A 317 -0.55 -24.12 6.80
C GLY A 317 0.41 -24.96 5.95
N ARG A 318 1.34 -24.33 5.23
CA ARG A 318 2.39 -25.05 4.48
C ARG A 318 3.36 -25.78 5.42
N MET A 319 3.70 -25.20 6.57
CA MET A 319 4.52 -25.85 7.60
C MET A 319 3.83 -27.07 8.21
N LEU A 320 2.50 -27.07 8.30
CA LEU A 320 1.70 -28.24 8.69
C LEU A 320 1.59 -29.30 7.58
N GLY A 321 2.16 -29.04 6.40
CA GLY A 321 2.16 -29.97 5.27
C GLY A 321 0.91 -29.88 4.38
N ILE A 322 0.06 -28.86 4.54
CA ILE A 322 -1.10 -28.64 3.68
C ILE A 322 -0.61 -28.31 2.26
N LYS A 323 -1.11 -29.07 1.27
CA LYS A 323 -0.80 -28.86 -0.15
C LYS A 323 -2.08 -28.79 -0.96
N GLY A 324 -2.21 -27.74 -1.78
CA GLY A 324 -3.37 -27.56 -2.63
C GLY A 324 -4.64 -27.24 -1.83
N ASP A 325 -5.81 -27.44 -2.44
CA ASP A 325 -7.12 -27.22 -1.82
C ASP A 325 -7.61 -28.38 -0.91
N GLY A 326 -6.78 -29.41 -0.70
CA GLY A 326 -7.15 -30.61 0.05
C GLY A 326 -8.14 -31.54 -0.68
N GLN A 327 -8.59 -31.20 -1.90
CA GLN A 327 -9.49 -32.00 -2.74
C GLN A 327 -8.77 -32.61 -3.96
N GLY A 328 -7.43 -32.57 -3.98
CA GLY A 328 -6.60 -33.17 -5.01
C GLY A 328 -6.03 -32.17 -6.03
N ASN A 329 -6.41 -30.89 -5.98
CA ASN A 329 -5.77 -29.85 -6.76
C ASN A 329 -4.58 -29.26 -5.97
N LEU A 330 -3.36 -29.71 -6.31
CA LEU A 330 -2.12 -29.25 -5.67
C LEU A 330 -1.82 -27.76 -5.88
N GLU A 331 -2.40 -27.15 -6.91
CA GLU A 331 -2.30 -25.71 -7.20
C GLU A 331 -3.45 -24.91 -6.57
N GLY A 332 -4.38 -25.58 -5.88
CA GLY A 332 -5.52 -24.96 -5.22
C GLY A 332 -5.13 -24.19 -3.95
N ALA A 333 -6.02 -23.26 -3.56
CA ALA A 333 -5.93 -22.49 -2.33
C ALA A 333 -6.71 -23.20 -1.21
N PHE A 334 -6.11 -23.38 -0.03
CA PHE A 334 -6.76 -24.05 1.11
C PHE A 334 -7.47 -23.10 2.07
N LEU A 335 -7.08 -21.82 2.13
CA LEU A 335 -7.71 -20.85 3.01
C LEU A 335 -9.22 -20.68 2.77
N PRO A 336 -9.74 -20.67 1.52
CA PRO A 336 -11.18 -20.63 1.28
C PRO A 336 -11.94 -21.80 1.93
N VAL A 337 -11.34 -22.98 2.02
CA VAL A 337 -11.98 -24.16 2.63
C VAL A 337 -12.11 -23.97 4.15
N ILE A 338 -11.07 -23.45 4.81
CA ILE A 338 -11.09 -23.16 6.25
C ILE A 338 -12.04 -21.98 6.54
N ALA A 339 -12.00 -20.93 5.72
CA ALA A 339 -12.87 -19.77 5.83
C ALA A 339 -14.36 -20.13 5.72
N GLY A 340 -14.71 -21.15 4.94
CA GLY A 340 -16.07 -21.69 4.89
C GLY A 340 -16.61 -22.06 6.28
N LYS A 341 -15.77 -22.63 7.16
CA LYS A 341 -16.17 -22.95 8.54
C LYS A 341 -16.36 -21.71 9.40
N VAL A 342 -15.51 -20.69 9.22
CA VAL A 342 -15.67 -19.40 9.91
C VAL A 342 -16.99 -18.72 9.49
N ILE A 343 -17.31 -18.74 8.21
CA ILE A 343 -18.54 -18.16 7.64
C ILE A 343 -19.77 -18.88 8.21
N GLU A 344 -19.73 -20.22 8.27
CA GLU A 344 -20.77 -21.04 8.89
C GLU A 344 -21.04 -20.60 10.34
N LEU A 345 -19.99 -20.51 11.17
CA LEU A 345 -20.08 -20.07 12.57
C LEU A 345 -20.55 -18.62 12.72
N SER A 346 -20.23 -17.76 11.76
CA SER A 346 -20.50 -16.31 11.84
C SER A 346 -21.86 -15.89 11.29
N THR A 347 -22.50 -16.73 10.45
CA THR A 347 -23.71 -16.35 9.69
C THR A 347 -24.88 -15.89 10.57
N HIS A 348 -25.07 -16.48 11.74
CA HIS A 348 -26.16 -16.09 12.66
C HIS A 348 -25.80 -14.91 13.57
N ILE A 349 -24.52 -14.56 13.65
CA ILE A 349 -23.98 -13.48 14.48
C ILE A 349 -23.90 -12.18 13.67
N ASN A 350 -23.39 -12.27 12.45
CA ASN A 350 -23.26 -11.16 11.52
C ASN A 350 -23.74 -11.56 10.11
N PRO A 351 -24.94 -11.13 9.68
CA PRO A 351 -25.46 -11.38 8.35
C PRO A 351 -24.55 -10.92 7.22
N ASP A 352 -23.78 -9.84 7.41
CA ASP A 352 -22.89 -9.28 6.38
C ASP A 352 -21.81 -10.30 5.94
N VAL A 353 -21.38 -11.18 6.84
CA VAL A 353 -20.38 -12.22 6.53
C VAL A 353 -20.95 -13.20 5.50
N LYS A 354 -22.22 -13.57 5.63
CA LYS A 354 -22.91 -14.42 4.67
C LYS A 354 -23.04 -13.71 3.33
N ASP A 355 -23.53 -12.47 3.34
CA ASP A 355 -23.78 -11.71 2.11
C ASP A 355 -22.50 -11.44 1.32
N ARG A 356 -21.35 -11.34 2.01
CA ARG A 356 -20.04 -11.09 1.40
C ARG A 356 -19.20 -12.35 1.18
N THR A 357 -19.77 -13.55 1.38
CA THR A 357 -19.07 -14.84 1.21
C THR A 357 -18.31 -14.95 -0.12
N PRO A 358 -18.91 -14.65 -1.30
CA PRO A 358 -18.18 -14.77 -2.56
C PRO A 358 -16.90 -13.92 -2.61
N ARG A 359 -16.97 -12.70 -2.07
CA ARG A 359 -15.82 -11.79 -1.99
C ARG A 359 -14.76 -12.29 -1.02
N ILE A 360 -15.16 -12.75 0.17
CA ILE A 360 -14.24 -13.27 1.19
C ILE A 360 -13.42 -14.42 0.61
N LEU A 361 -14.09 -15.38 -0.04
CA LEU A 361 -13.43 -16.56 -0.61
C LEU A 361 -12.52 -16.20 -1.79
N GLU A 362 -12.94 -15.29 -2.67
CA GLU A 362 -12.14 -14.87 -3.82
C GLU A 362 -10.89 -14.07 -3.41
N GLU A 363 -11.02 -13.16 -2.44
CA GLU A 363 -9.90 -12.39 -1.91
C GLU A 363 -8.85 -13.29 -1.23
N LEU A 364 -9.29 -14.26 -0.43
CA LEU A 364 -8.42 -15.28 0.18
C LEU A 364 -7.71 -16.10 -0.87
N LYS A 365 -8.45 -16.62 -1.86
CA LYS A 365 -7.89 -17.43 -2.95
C LYS A 365 -6.84 -16.64 -3.73
N ARG A 366 -7.15 -15.40 -4.11
CA ARG A 366 -6.25 -14.54 -4.89
C ARG A 366 -4.95 -14.24 -4.14
N GLU A 367 -5.04 -13.82 -2.88
CA GLU A 367 -3.84 -13.49 -2.10
C GLU A 367 -3.04 -14.75 -1.76
N GLU A 368 -3.67 -15.88 -1.45
CA GLU A 368 -2.97 -17.14 -1.23
C GLU A 368 -2.20 -17.60 -2.46
N LEU A 369 -2.84 -17.71 -3.63
CA LEU A 369 -2.21 -18.19 -4.85
C LEU A 369 -1.03 -17.29 -5.27
N LYS A 370 -1.18 -15.97 -5.12
CA LYS A 370 -0.11 -15.01 -5.38
C LYS A 370 1.04 -15.18 -4.39
N PHE A 371 0.73 -15.34 -3.12
CA PHE A 371 1.75 -15.45 -2.08
C PHE A 371 2.51 -16.78 -2.14
N VAL A 372 1.86 -17.90 -2.47
CA VAL A 372 2.55 -19.20 -2.62
C VAL A 372 3.68 -19.12 -3.64
N GLN A 373 3.47 -18.45 -4.78
CA GLN A 373 4.51 -18.24 -5.79
C GLN A 373 5.71 -17.43 -5.28
N THR A 374 5.44 -16.46 -4.39
CA THR A 374 6.47 -15.63 -3.74
C THR A 374 7.19 -16.40 -2.63
N LEU A 375 6.46 -17.15 -1.81
CA LEU A 375 6.96 -17.92 -0.67
C LEU A 375 8.01 -18.94 -1.13
N GLU A 376 7.69 -19.75 -2.15
CA GLU A 376 8.60 -20.79 -2.68
C GLU A 376 9.94 -20.21 -3.18
N ARG A 377 9.92 -18.98 -3.73
CA ARG A 377 11.13 -18.31 -4.19
C ARG A 377 11.90 -17.70 -3.03
N GLY A 378 11.23 -16.98 -2.13
CA GLY A 378 11.86 -16.21 -1.07
C GLY A 378 12.38 -17.03 0.11
N GLU A 379 11.71 -18.12 0.51
CA GLU A 379 12.15 -18.96 1.64
C GLU A 379 13.54 -19.56 1.41
N LYS A 380 13.84 -19.96 0.16
CA LYS A 380 15.15 -20.52 -0.19
C LYS A 380 16.29 -19.50 -0.01
N TYR A 381 16.05 -18.23 -0.38
CA TYR A 381 17.05 -17.16 -0.23
C TYR A 381 17.17 -16.74 1.22
N LEU A 382 16.05 -16.61 1.94
CA LEU A 382 16.06 -16.32 3.36
C LEU A 382 16.82 -17.38 4.16
N ASP A 383 16.62 -18.66 3.85
CA ASP A 383 17.36 -19.75 4.49
C ASP A 383 18.88 -19.61 4.31
N GLN A 384 19.33 -19.27 3.11
CA GLN A 384 20.74 -19.03 2.83
C GLN A 384 21.28 -17.85 3.65
N MET A 385 20.56 -16.73 3.65
CA MET A 385 20.94 -15.52 4.39
C MET A 385 20.98 -15.75 5.91
N LEU A 386 20.03 -16.50 6.47
CA LEU A 386 20.01 -16.82 7.90
C LEU A 386 21.17 -17.76 8.30
N VAL A 387 21.52 -18.73 7.46
CA VAL A 387 22.69 -19.59 7.68
C VAL A 387 23.97 -18.76 7.65
N GLU A 388 24.11 -17.83 6.70
CA GLU A 388 25.25 -16.92 6.63
C GLU A 388 25.34 -15.97 7.84
N ALA A 389 24.20 -15.44 8.31
CA ALA A 389 24.12 -14.61 9.51
C ALA A 389 24.54 -15.37 10.78
N LEU A 390 24.11 -16.64 10.92
CA LEU A 390 24.51 -17.49 12.03
C LEU A 390 25.99 -17.87 11.99
N LEU A 391 26.53 -18.20 10.80
CA LEU A 391 27.93 -18.54 10.62
C LEU A 391 28.86 -17.33 10.88
N SER A 392 28.49 -16.16 10.38
CA SER A 392 29.25 -14.92 10.58
C SER A 392 29.24 -14.46 12.05
N ALA A 393 28.09 -14.56 12.74
CA ALA A 393 27.96 -14.30 14.17
C ALA A 393 28.86 -15.23 14.99
N LYS A 394 28.87 -16.54 14.66
CA LYS A 394 29.73 -17.52 15.32
C LYS A 394 31.23 -17.25 15.10
N ALA A 395 31.61 -16.75 13.93
CA ALA A 395 32.99 -16.39 13.62
C ALA A 395 33.46 -15.08 14.26
N SER A 396 32.55 -14.12 14.46
CA SER A 396 32.85 -12.77 14.97
C SER A 396 32.52 -12.55 16.44
N GLY A 397 31.83 -13.50 17.10
CA GLY A 397 31.37 -13.38 18.49
C GLY A 397 30.25 -12.35 18.67
N THR A 398 29.54 -11.98 17.60
CA THR A 398 28.45 -11.00 17.62
C THR A 398 27.08 -11.67 17.66
N VAL A 399 26.03 -10.91 17.96
CA VAL A 399 24.64 -11.42 17.91
C VAL A 399 24.24 -11.65 16.44
N PRO A 400 23.65 -12.81 16.08
CA PRO A 400 23.17 -13.05 14.72
C PRO A 400 22.16 -11.99 14.28
N ARG A 401 22.47 -11.30 13.18
CA ARG A 401 21.63 -10.23 12.64
C ARG A 401 21.63 -10.25 11.11
N LEU A 402 20.44 -10.22 10.53
CA LEU A 402 20.22 -10.01 9.10
C LEU A 402 20.28 -8.51 8.79
N SER A 403 21.03 -8.13 7.75
CA SER A 403 21.18 -6.71 7.40
C SER A 403 19.89 -6.13 6.81
N GLY A 404 19.69 -4.82 6.99
CA GLY A 404 18.52 -4.13 6.44
C GLY A 404 18.48 -4.16 4.91
N LYS A 405 19.65 -4.21 4.26
CA LYS A 405 19.78 -4.40 2.81
C LYS A 405 19.32 -5.77 2.34
N ASP A 406 19.64 -6.82 3.09
CA ASP A 406 19.21 -8.18 2.75
C ASP A 406 17.69 -8.34 2.95
N ALA A 407 17.18 -7.78 4.05
CA ALA A 407 15.73 -7.70 4.29
C ALA A 407 15.02 -6.89 3.19
N PHE A 408 15.61 -5.79 2.74
CA PHE A 408 15.09 -4.97 1.64
C PHE A 408 15.17 -5.70 0.31
N LEU A 409 16.24 -6.44 0.02
CA LEU A 409 16.38 -7.26 -1.18
C LEU A 409 15.30 -8.33 -1.24
N LEU A 410 15.05 -9.03 -0.12
CA LEU A 410 13.96 -10.00 0.02
C LEU A 410 12.61 -9.35 -0.29
N TYR A 411 12.36 -8.17 0.27
CA TYR A 411 11.14 -7.41 0.05
C TYR A 411 10.97 -6.91 -1.38
N ASP A 412 11.94 -6.17 -1.90
CA ASP A 412 11.85 -5.43 -3.17
C ASP A 412 12.03 -6.36 -4.38
N THR A 413 13.07 -7.18 -4.38
CA THR A 413 13.42 -8.01 -5.53
C THR A 413 12.64 -9.32 -5.57
N TYR A 414 12.45 -9.95 -4.40
CA TYR A 414 11.81 -11.26 -4.32
C TYR A 414 10.35 -11.19 -3.87
N GLY A 415 9.85 -10.00 -3.48
CA GLY A 415 8.48 -9.80 -3.01
C GLY A 415 8.20 -10.41 -1.62
N PHE A 416 9.25 -10.87 -0.93
CA PHE A 416 9.15 -11.61 0.33
C PHE A 416 8.95 -10.64 1.50
N PRO A 417 7.86 -10.74 2.27
CA PRO A 417 7.46 -9.66 3.18
C PRO A 417 8.38 -9.56 4.39
N VAL A 418 8.76 -8.35 4.80
CA VAL A 418 9.74 -8.13 5.90
C VAL A 418 9.24 -8.69 7.23
N GLU A 419 7.94 -8.66 7.45
CA GLU A 419 7.24 -9.22 8.60
C GLU A 419 7.38 -10.74 8.68
N ILE A 420 7.35 -11.45 7.54
CA ILE A 420 7.60 -12.90 7.51
C ILE A 420 9.09 -13.19 7.63
N THR A 421 9.94 -12.35 7.02
CA THR A 421 11.39 -12.41 7.23
C THR A 421 11.72 -12.31 8.71
N ALA A 422 11.10 -11.37 9.44
CA ALA A 422 11.30 -11.15 10.86
C ALA A 422 10.87 -12.35 11.69
N GLU A 423 9.67 -12.89 11.43
CA GLU A 423 9.16 -14.08 12.12
C GLU A 423 10.10 -15.29 11.93
N VAL A 424 10.52 -15.58 10.69
CA VAL A 424 11.42 -16.70 10.39
C VAL A 424 12.82 -16.49 10.99
N ALA A 425 13.32 -15.25 10.97
CA ALA A 425 14.62 -14.91 11.55
C ALA A 425 14.60 -15.13 13.07
N GLU A 426 13.55 -14.65 13.75
CA GLU A 426 13.38 -14.78 15.19
C GLU A 426 13.25 -16.25 15.63
N GLU A 427 12.51 -17.08 14.88
CA GLU A 427 12.42 -18.54 15.09
C GLU A 427 13.81 -19.23 15.09
N ARG A 428 14.80 -18.64 14.41
CA ARG A 428 16.18 -19.14 14.34
C ARG A 428 17.16 -18.37 15.23
N GLY A 429 16.67 -17.47 16.09
CA GLY A 429 17.49 -16.65 16.96
C GLY A 429 18.31 -15.59 16.23
N VAL A 430 17.85 -15.13 15.06
CA VAL A 430 18.46 -14.06 14.26
C VAL A 430 17.58 -12.81 14.32
N SER A 431 18.18 -11.66 14.63
CA SER A 431 17.48 -10.37 14.61
C SER A 431 17.52 -9.72 13.22
N ILE A 432 16.60 -8.80 12.92
CA ILE A 432 16.65 -8.01 11.67
C ILE A 432 17.03 -6.57 11.97
N ASP A 433 17.85 -5.98 11.12
CA ASP A 433 18.11 -4.54 11.11
C ASP A 433 16.97 -3.75 10.44
N MET A 434 15.89 -3.51 11.19
CA MET A 434 14.74 -2.73 10.74
C MET A 434 15.10 -1.28 10.39
N THR A 435 16.03 -0.66 11.13
CA THR A 435 16.48 0.70 10.82
C THR A 435 17.19 0.75 9.46
N GLY A 436 18.05 -0.24 9.16
CA GLY A 436 18.67 -0.36 7.85
C GLY A 436 17.65 -0.63 6.73
N PHE A 437 16.61 -1.42 7.00
CA PHE A 437 15.52 -1.68 6.05
C PHE A 437 14.73 -0.41 5.72
N ASP A 438 14.37 0.37 6.75
CA ASP A 438 13.64 1.63 6.58
C ASP A 438 14.43 2.66 5.78
N ILE A 439 15.75 2.71 5.96
CA ILE A 439 16.65 3.57 5.16
C ILE A 439 16.57 3.18 3.68
N GLU A 440 16.61 1.89 3.34
CA GLU A 440 16.52 1.45 1.95
C GLU A 440 15.12 1.68 1.34
N MET A 441 14.06 1.50 2.13
CA MET A 441 12.69 1.88 1.73
C MET A 441 12.58 3.37 1.41
N GLU A 442 13.21 4.24 2.20
CA GLU A 442 13.20 5.68 1.96
C GLU A 442 14.08 6.05 0.76
N ASN A 443 15.22 5.39 0.57
CA ASN A 443 16.03 5.53 -0.65
C ASN A 443 15.22 5.17 -1.90
N GLN A 444 14.44 4.09 -1.87
CA GLN A 444 13.56 3.69 -2.96
C GLN A 444 12.47 4.73 -3.21
N ARG A 445 11.85 5.27 -2.14
CA ARG A 445 10.87 6.36 -2.25
C ARG A 445 11.47 7.60 -2.86
N HIS A 446 12.66 8.03 -2.44
CA HIS A 446 13.35 9.17 -3.03
C HIS A 446 13.71 8.93 -4.50
N GLN A 447 14.12 7.73 -4.89
CA GLN A 447 14.35 7.39 -6.30
C GLN A 447 13.05 7.40 -7.13
N SER A 448 11.94 6.96 -6.53
CA SER A 448 10.60 7.01 -7.13
C SER A 448 10.02 8.43 -7.22
N GLN A 449 10.35 9.27 -6.23
CA GLN A 449 9.94 10.67 -6.10
C GLN A 449 10.83 11.63 -6.88
N ALA A 450 12.08 11.27 -7.18
CA ALA A 450 12.95 12.01 -8.09
C ALA A 450 12.41 12.02 -9.54
N ALA A 451 11.46 11.12 -9.85
CA ALA A 451 10.67 11.17 -11.08
C ALA A 451 9.39 12.03 -10.97
N HIS A 452 9.03 12.54 -9.77
CA HIS A 452 7.72 13.13 -9.52
C HIS A 452 7.67 14.38 -8.61
N SER A 453 8.81 14.93 -8.16
CA SER A 453 8.85 15.96 -7.10
C SER A 453 9.73 17.16 -7.46
N ALA A 454 9.35 17.90 -8.48
CA ALA A 454 9.43 19.34 -8.41
C ALA A 454 8.03 19.83 -8.03
N VAL A 455 7.92 20.73 -7.04
CA VAL A 455 6.67 21.33 -6.54
C VAL A 455 5.92 20.53 -5.45
N LYS A 456 6.47 20.49 -4.22
CA LYS A 456 5.65 20.37 -2.98
C LYS A 456 6.45 20.64 -1.69
N LEU A 457 7.04 21.82 -1.53
CA LEU A 457 7.68 22.23 -0.27
C LEU A 457 7.41 23.72 -0.01
N ALA A 458 6.29 24.02 0.65
CA ALA A 458 6.09 25.22 1.48
C ALA A 458 4.67 25.21 2.10
N MET A 459 4.46 24.42 3.16
CA MET A 459 3.27 24.57 4.01
C MET A 459 3.64 24.34 5.47
N GLY A 460 4.04 25.42 6.13
CA GLY A 460 4.15 25.52 7.57
C GLY A 460 4.05 27.00 7.91
N ASN A 461 2.88 27.41 8.43
CA ASN A 461 2.63 28.61 9.28
C ASN A 461 1.28 29.33 9.06
N SER A 462 0.38 28.91 8.15
CA SER A 462 -0.89 29.64 7.93
C SER A 462 -2.04 29.30 8.90
N ALA A 463 -1.96 28.20 9.66
CA ALA A 463 -3.09 27.69 10.47
C ALA A 463 -3.36 28.45 11.78
N GLU A 464 -2.40 29.21 12.31
CA GLU A 464 -2.58 29.96 13.57
C GLU A 464 -3.27 31.32 13.38
N LEU A 465 -3.29 31.85 12.15
CA LEU A 465 -3.73 33.22 11.84
C LEU A 465 -5.22 33.34 11.48
N THR A 466 -5.95 32.21 11.39
CA THR A 466 -7.36 32.17 10.97
C THR A 466 -8.36 31.85 12.09
N LYS A 467 -7.92 31.79 13.36
CA LYS A 467 -8.78 31.40 14.50
C LYS A 467 -9.95 32.36 14.79
N ASP A 468 -9.83 33.64 14.41
CA ASP A 468 -10.81 34.69 14.73
C ASP A 468 -11.59 35.20 13.49
N VAL A 469 -11.47 34.55 12.33
CA VAL A 469 -12.13 34.96 11.08
C VAL A 469 -13.40 34.12 10.85
N PRO A 470 -14.56 34.72 10.57
CA PRO A 470 -15.79 33.98 10.27
C PRO A 470 -15.68 33.20 8.95
N ASP A 471 -16.52 32.17 8.80
CA ASP A 471 -16.59 31.37 7.58
C ASP A 471 -16.89 32.23 6.33
N THR A 472 -16.22 31.91 5.21
CA THR A 472 -16.47 32.58 3.92
C THR A 472 -17.75 32.02 3.30
N LYS A 473 -18.68 32.89 2.91
CA LYS A 473 -19.88 32.48 2.16
C LYS A 473 -19.53 32.17 0.69
N PHE A 474 -19.61 30.91 0.30
CA PHE A 474 -19.40 30.51 -1.10
C PHE A 474 -20.65 30.79 -1.96
N LEU A 475 -20.44 31.42 -3.12
CA LEU A 475 -21.48 31.83 -4.10
C LEU A 475 -21.26 31.21 -5.49
N GLY A 476 -20.21 30.39 -5.63
CA GLY A 476 -19.72 29.91 -6.93
C GLY A 476 -20.58 28.83 -7.59
N TYR A 477 -21.64 28.37 -6.93
CA TYR A 477 -22.63 27.49 -7.54
C TYR A 477 -23.59 28.27 -8.45
N GLU A 478 -23.90 29.51 -8.09
CA GLU A 478 -24.89 30.33 -8.79
C GLU A 478 -24.26 31.38 -9.71
N THR A 479 -23.10 31.94 -9.35
CA THR A 479 -22.48 33.05 -10.09
C THR A 479 -20.97 32.90 -10.23
N LEU A 480 -20.40 33.53 -11.27
CA LEU A 480 -18.95 33.63 -11.50
C LEU A 480 -18.38 34.97 -11.06
N SER A 481 -19.22 35.95 -10.74
CA SER A 481 -18.80 37.23 -10.18
C SER A 481 -19.63 37.62 -8.97
N ALA A 482 -18.99 38.29 -8.00
CA ALA A 482 -19.68 38.86 -6.85
C ALA A 482 -18.88 40.00 -6.21
N THR A 483 -19.58 41.01 -5.70
CA THR A 483 -18.99 42.03 -4.84
C THR A 483 -18.69 41.44 -3.47
N ALA A 484 -17.48 41.63 -2.93
CA ALA A 484 -17.03 41.11 -1.64
C ALA A 484 -16.22 42.16 -0.88
N ILE A 485 -15.99 41.91 0.41
CA ILE A 485 -15.15 42.76 1.28
C ILE A 485 -13.88 41.99 1.62
N VAL A 486 -12.74 42.67 1.55
CA VAL A 486 -11.44 42.15 1.99
C VAL A 486 -11.41 42.13 3.52
N GLU A 487 -11.47 40.95 4.12
CA GLU A 487 -11.43 40.77 5.58
C GLU A 487 -9.98 40.75 6.11
N SER A 488 -9.06 40.18 5.34
CA SER A 488 -7.65 40.09 5.73
C SER A 488 -6.74 39.98 4.51
N LEU A 489 -5.53 40.53 4.65
CA LEU A 489 -4.41 40.40 3.71
C LEU A 489 -3.23 39.79 4.46
N ILE A 490 -2.63 38.76 3.89
CA ILE A 490 -1.49 38.05 4.48
C ILE A 490 -0.33 38.09 3.48
N LEU A 491 0.80 38.65 3.91
CA LEU A 491 2.03 38.77 3.13
C LEU A 491 3.15 38.05 3.87
N ASN A 492 3.80 37.07 3.23
CA ASN A 492 4.85 36.24 3.84
C ASN A 492 4.42 35.63 5.20
N GLY A 493 3.17 35.17 5.29
CA GLY A 493 2.61 34.58 6.51
C GLY A 493 2.30 35.57 7.62
N ASN A 494 2.32 36.89 7.39
CA ASN A 494 1.98 37.91 8.39
C ASN A 494 0.79 38.77 7.92
N PRO A 495 -0.19 39.07 8.79
CA PRO A 495 -1.28 40.00 8.47
C PRO A 495 -0.76 41.41 8.20
N VAL A 496 -1.29 42.05 7.17
CA VAL A 496 -0.95 43.43 6.76
C VAL A 496 -2.22 44.22 6.44
N LEU A 497 -2.17 45.55 6.59
CA LEU A 497 -3.34 46.42 6.32
C LEU A 497 -3.50 46.78 4.84
N GLN A 498 -2.39 46.82 4.10
CA GLN A 498 -2.37 47.13 2.68
C GLN A 498 -1.20 46.42 1.99
N VAL A 499 -1.36 46.11 0.70
CA VAL A 499 -0.32 45.49 -0.13
C VAL A 499 -0.26 46.20 -1.48
N SER A 500 0.97 46.51 -1.92
CA SER A 500 1.23 47.22 -3.17
C SER A 500 1.49 46.28 -4.35
N GLU A 501 1.37 46.83 -5.55
CA GLU A 501 1.72 46.22 -6.84
C GLU A 501 3.02 45.40 -6.80
N GLY A 502 3.01 44.25 -7.50
CA GLY A 502 4.13 43.33 -7.62
C GLY A 502 4.26 42.31 -6.48
N SER A 503 3.46 42.42 -5.43
CA SER A 503 3.53 41.51 -4.28
C SER A 503 2.63 40.29 -4.46
N GLU A 504 3.12 39.11 -4.05
CA GLU A 504 2.31 37.91 -3.83
C GLU A 504 1.61 38.00 -2.48
N VAL A 505 0.29 37.76 -2.45
CA VAL A 505 -0.54 37.97 -1.26
C VAL A 505 -1.62 36.90 -1.16
N GLU A 506 -1.95 36.52 0.08
CA GLU A 506 -3.14 35.73 0.37
C GLU A 506 -4.25 36.64 0.89
N VAL A 507 -5.46 36.49 0.36
CA VAL A 507 -6.60 37.36 0.63
C VAL A 507 -7.77 36.55 1.17
N LEU A 508 -8.34 37.00 2.29
CA LEU A 508 -9.58 36.48 2.84
C LEU A 508 -10.74 37.42 2.49
N LEU A 509 -11.82 36.83 1.98
CA LEU A 509 -13.05 37.55 1.64
C LEU A 509 -14.19 37.06 2.54
N ASN A 510 -15.15 37.94 2.82
CA ASN A 510 -16.38 37.57 3.53
C ASN A 510 -17.28 36.63 2.71
N ARG A 511 -17.25 36.75 1.37
CA ARG A 511 -17.95 35.89 0.42
C ARG A 511 -17.20 35.81 -0.90
N THR A 512 -17.33 34.71 -1.62
CA THR A 512 -16.56 34.52 -2.87
C THR A 512 -17.28 33.63 -3.90
N PRO A 513 -17.19 33.94 -5.21
CA PRO A 513 -17.59 33.03 -6.27
C PRO A 513 -16.51 31.99 -6.59
N PHE A 514 -15.28 32.14 -6.08
CA PHE A 514 -14.16 31.23 -6.35
C PHE A 514 -14.30 29.92 -5.58
N TYR A 515 -14.21 28.80 -6.28
CA TYR A 515 -14.12 27.47 -5.70
C TYR A 515 -12.72 27.27 -5.15
N ALA A 516 -12.64 26.80 -3.90
CA ALA A 516 -11.39 26.42 -3.26
C ALA A 516 -11.11 24.94 -3.45
N GLU A 517 -9.84 24.59 -3.66
CA GLU A 517 -9.39 23.21 -3.89
C GLU A 517 -9.98 22.25 -2.84
N SER A 518 -10.81 21.32 -3.31
CA SER A 518 -11.46 20.29 -2.49
C SER A 518 -12.17 19.25 -3.35
N GLY A 519 -12.37 18.05 -2.80
CA GLY A 519 -13.05 16.95 -3.51
C GLY A 519 -12.34 16.52 -4.80
N GLY A 520 -11.02 16.72 -4.88
CA GLY A 520 -10.21 16.47 -6.07
C GLY A 520 -10.21 17.57 -7.12
N GLN A 521 -11.12 18.56 -7.06
CA GLN A 521 -11.12 19.71 -7.96
C GLN A 521 -10.15 20.79 -7.47
N ILE A 522 -9.29 21.29 -8.37
CA ILE A 522 -8.36 22.39 -8.11
C ILE A 522 -9.08 23.73 -7.90
N GLY A 523 -8.42 24.67 -7.22
CA GLY A 523 -8.92 26.02 -6.99
C GLY A 523 -9.13 26.80 -8.28
N ASP A 524 -10.10 27.72 -8.29
CA ASP A 524 -10.33 28.59 -9.45
C ASP A 524 -9.26 29.65 -9.63
N HIS A 525 -9.12 30.10 -10.87
CA HIS A 525 -8.34 31.28 -11.23
C HIS A 525 -9.28 32.44 -11.62
N GLY A 526 -8.77 33.66 -11.58
CA GLY A 526 -9.54 34.84 -11.94
C GLY A 526 -8.91 36.12 -11.41
N PHE A 527 -9.74 37.11 -11.10
CA PHE A 527 -9.28 38.43 -10.68
C PHE A 527 -10.12 39.01 -9.55
N LEU A 528 -9.49 39.85 -8.72
CA LEU A 528 -10.16 40.81 -7.84
C LEU A 528 -9.94 42.22 -8.40
N TYR A 529 -11.03 42.97 -8.53
CA TYR A 529 -10.99 44.34 -8.99
C TYR A 529 -11.45 45.29 -7.88
N VAL A 530 -10.66 46.35 -7.62
CA VAL A 530 -11.12 47.46 -6.78
C VAL A 530 -11.77 48.51 -7.68
N PRO A 531 -13.07 48.81 -7.54
CA PRO A 531 -13.75 49.76 -8.42
C PRO A 531 -13.29 51.22 -8.18
N GLN A 532 -13.15 52.00 -9.25
CA GLN A 532 -12.85 53.45 -9.22
C GLN A 532 -13.93 54.31 -9.90
N GLY A 533 -14.84 53.71 -10.67
CA GLY A 533 -15.92 54.35 -11.43
C GLY A 533 -16.56 53.35 -12.39
N GLU A 534 -17.49 53.78 -13.27
CA GLU A 534 -18.01 52.91 -14.33
C GLU A 534 -16.87 52.51 -15.28
N ASN A 535 -16.58 51.19 -15.34
CA ASN A 535 -15.53 50.57 -16.17
C ASN A 535 -14.08 51.02 -15.90
N GLN A 536 -13.76 51.50 -14.69
CA GLN A 536 -12.38 51.78 -14.29
C GLN A 536 -12.05 51.06 -12.97
N HIS A 537 -10.90 50.39 -12.94
CA HIS A 537 -10.40 49.68 -11.76
C HIS A 537 -9.20 50.44 -11.17
N LYS A 538 -9.24 50.68 -9.86
CA LYS A 538 -8.16 51.34 -9.10
C LYS A 538 -6.99 50.39 -8.86
N SER A 539 -7.31 49.12 -8.65
CA SER A 539 -6.35 48.06 -8.36
C SER A 539 -6.86 46.75 -8.94
N VAL A 540 -5.93 45.90 -9.39
CA VAL A 540 -6.21 44.58 -9.97
C VAL A 540 -5.29 43.56 -9.31
N MET A 541 -5.88 42.50 -8.77
CA MET A 541 -5.17 41.31 -8.29
C MET A 541 -5.55 40.11 -9.14
N GLU A 542 -4.55 39.40 -9.66
CA GLU A 542 -4.76 38.11 -10.31
C GLU A 542 -4.74 37.01 -9.25
N ILE A 543 -5.75 36.13 -9.28
CA ILE A 543 -5.85 34.94 -8.44
C ILE A 543 -5.42 33.74 -9.28
N ILE A 544 -4.44 32.99 -8.77
CA ILE A 544 -3.89 31.79 -9.42
C ILE A 544 -4.14 30.51 -8.62
N ASP A 545 -4.67 30.62 -7.41
CA ASP A 545 -5.02 29.48 -6.57
C ASP A 545 -5.99 29.91 -5.47
N VAL A 546 -6.88 29.01 -5.06
CA VAL A 546 -7.78 29.22 -3.92
C VAL A 546 -7.82 27.95 -3.08
N GLN A 547 -7.48 28.08 -1.80
CA GLN A 547 -7.31 26.95 -0.88
C GLN A 547 -8.28 27.07 0.31
N LYS A 548 -8.66 25.94 0.90
CA LYS A 548 -9.44 25.92 2.16
C LYS A 548 -8.50 25.88 3.36
N SER A 549 -8.73 26.74 4.35
CA SER A 549 -8.09 26.65 5.68
C SER A 549 -9.04 26.00 6.70
N MET A 550 -8.70 25.99 8.00
CA MET A 550 -9.60 25.50 9.06
C MET A 550 -11.00 26.13 8.95
N GLY A 551 -12.05 25.32 9.12
CA GLY A 551 -13.44 25.77 8.91
C GLY A 551 -13.81 25.86 7.43
N ASN A 552 -14.65 26.84 7.07
CA ASN A 552 -15.06 27.12 5.68
C ASN A 552 -14.45 28.44 5.18
N ILE A 553 -13.17 28.67 5.50
CA ILE A 553 -12.42 29.88 5.12
C ILE A 553 -11.69 29.66 3.79
N PHE A 554 -11.92 30.57 2.84
CA PHE A 554 -11.35 30.51 1.50
C PHE A 554 -10.17 31.49 1.39
N VAL A 555 -8.99 30.94 1.14
CA VAL A 555 -7.73 31.67 1.01
C VAL A 555 -7.42 31.87 -0.46
N HIS A 556 -7.51 33.12 -0.95
CA HIS A 556 -7.26 33.45 -2.35
C HIS A 556 -5.81 33.87 -2.52
N LYS A 557 -5.05 33.14 -3.32
CA LYS A 557 -3.61 33.39 -3.51
C LYS A 557 -3.36 33.98 -4.89
N GLY A 558 -2.53 35.01 -4.92
CA GLY A 558 -2.33 35.75 -6.16
C GLY A 558 -1.32 36.87 -6.08
N THR A 559 -1.22 37.62 -7.16
CA THR A 559 -0.29 38.75 -7.30
C THR A 559 -1.06 40.03 -7.59
N ILE A 560 -0.72 41.12 -6.92
CA ILE A 560 -1.26 42.44 -7.25
C ILE A 560 -0.59 42.91 -8.55
N ARG A 561 -1.38 42.97 -9.63
CA ARG A 561 -0.91 43.38 -10.96
C ARG A 561 -0.85 44.89 -11.10
N GLU A 562 -1.80 45.60 -10.49
CA GLU A 562 -1.91 47.06 -10.57
C GLU A 562 -2.43 47.61 -9.24
N GLY A 563 -1.86 48.72 -8.77
CA GLY A 563 -2.39 49.50 -7.64
C GLY A 563 -2.11 48.93 -6.25
N VAL A 564 -3.03 49.19 -5.30
CA VAL A 564 -2.91 48.81 -3.88
C VAL A 564 -4.21 48.17 -3.39
N LEU A 565 -4.11 47.06 -2.67
CA LEU A 565 -5.25 46.39 -2.03
C LEU A 565 -5.20 46.65 -0.51
N GLU A 566 -6.35 46.96 0.09
CA GLU A 566 -6.47 47.36 1.51
C GLU A 566 -7.51 46.48 2.21
N VAL A 567 -7.29 46.20 3.50
CA VAL A 567 -8.29 45.53 4.36
C VAL A 567 -9.53 46.45 4.53
N GLY A 568 -10.72 45.85 4.52
CA GLY A 568 -12.01 46.55 4.59
C GLY A 568 -12.50 47.12 3.25
N ARG A 569 -11.71 46.99 2.17
CA ARG A 569 -12.08 47.47 0.84
C ARG A 569 -13.13 46.56 0.19
N GLU A 570 -14.07 47.17 -0.51
CA GLU A 570 -14.94 46.46 -1.43
C GLU A 570 -14.20 46.11 -2.73
N VAL A 571 -14.37 44.86 -3.18
CA VAL A 571 -13.81 44.31 -4.41
C VAL A 571 -14.88 43.60 -5.23
N GLU A 572 -14.74 43.60 -6.55
CA GLU A 572 -15.44 42.68 -7.43
C GLU A 572 -14.56 41.45 -7.65
N ALA A 573 -15.02 40.31 -7.14
CA ALA A 573 -14.37 39.02 -7.32
C ALA A 573 -14.94 38.35 -8.58
N ALA A 574 -14.10 38.06 -9.59
CA ALA A 574 -14.51 37.52 -10.87
C ALA A 574 -13.68 36.29 -11.27
N VAL A 575 -14.34 35.14 -11.42
CA VAL A 575 -13.73 33.86 -11.82
C VAL A 575 -13.55 33.80 -13.33
N ASP A 576 -12.44 33.20 -13.80
CA ASP A 576 -12.26 32.87 -15.21
C ASP A 576 -13.29 31.82 -15.66
N ALA A 577 -14.28 32.27 -16.44
CA ALA A 577 -15.38 31.43 -16.89
C ALA A 577 -14.92 30.25 -17.77
N LYS A 578 -13.84 30.39 -18.54
CA LYS A 578 -13.34 29.31 -19.41
C LYS A 578 -12.67 28.24 -18.57
N LEU A 579 -11.82 28.62 -17.64
CA LEU A 579 -11.16 27.68 -16.73
C LEU A 579 -12.18 26.98 -15.82
N ARG A 580 -13.15 27.72 -15.27
CA ARG A 580 -14.25 27.10 -14.52
C ARG A 580 -15.01 26.08 -15.35
N GLN A 581 -15.33 26.41 -16.61
CA GLN A 581 -16.03 25.47 -17.48
C GLN A 581 -15.19 24.21 -17.74
N ARG A 582 -13.88 24.36 -17.94
CA ARG A 582 -12.94 23.24 -18.07
C ARG A 582 -12.92 22.36 -16.81
N ALA A 583 -12.94 22.94 -15.61
CA ALA A 583 -13.06 22.16 -14.38
C ALA A 583 -14.41 21.43 -14.28
N LYS A 584 -15.54 22.10 -14.56
CA LYS A 584 -16.90 21.52 -14.51
C LYS A 584 -17.05 20.30 -15.43
N VAL A 585 -16.54 20.37 -16.66
CA VAL A 585 -16.62 19.27 -17.63
C VAL A 585 -15.81 18.07 -17.17
N HIS A 586 -14.58 18.28 -16.68
CA HIS A 586 -13.75 17.21 -16.14
C HIS A 586 -14.36 16.61 -14.87
N HIS A 587 -14.93 17.43 -13.98
CA HIS A 587 -15.57 16.94 -12.75
C HIS A 587 -16.74 16.01 -13.07
N THR A 588 -17.62 16.44 -13.98
CA THR A 588 -18.78 15.64 -14.36
C THR A 588 -18.35 14.39 -15.12
N ALA A 589 -17.33 14.49 -15.98
CA ALA A 589 -16.74 13.32 -16.64
C ALA A 589 -16.16 12.30 -15.64
N THR A 590 -15.62 12.74 -14.50
CA THR A 590 -15.18 11.84 -13.43
C THR A 590 -16.33 11.01 -12.86
N HIS A 591 -17.51 11.63 -12.62
CA HIS A 591 -18.69 10.89 -12.15
C HIS A 591 -19.16 9.86 -13.20
N LEU A 592 -19.18 10.25 -14.47
CA LEU A 592 -19.52 9.33 -15.56
C LEU A 592 -18.50 8.18 -15.65
N LEU A 593 -17.21 8.47 -15.55
CA LEU A 593 -16.15 7.46 -15.55
C LEU A 593 -16.32 6.46 -14.40
N GLN A 594 -16.62 6.94 -13.19
CA GLN A 594 -16.89 6.08 -12.04
C GLN A 594 -18.08 5.14 -12.29
N SER A 595 -19.19 5.65 -12.82
CA SER A 595 -20.35 4.84 -13.18
C SER A 595 -20.04 3.83 -14.29
N ALA A 596 -19.23 4.21 -15.29
CA ALA A 596 -18.82 3.32 -16.37
C ALA A 596 -17.95 2.17 -15.84
N LEU A 597 -16.97 2.49 -15.00
CA LEU A 597 -16.14 1.48 -14.33
C LEU A 597 -17.01 0.51 -13.53
N LYS A 598 -17.91 1.02 -12.69
CA LYS A 598 -18.82 0.15 -11.90
C LYS A 598 -19.68 -0.78 -12.77
N LYS A 599 -20.07 -0.32 -13.96
CA LYS A 599 -20.89 -1.10 -14.89
C LYS A 599 -20.10 -2.15 -15.66
N VAL A 600 -18.85 -1.87 -16.01
CA VAL A 600 -18.02 -2.76 -16.86
C VAL A 600 -17.26 -3.79 -16.02
N ILE A 601 -16.65 -3.36 -14.91
CA ILE A 601 -15.74 -4.20 -14.11
C ILE A 601 -16.26 -4.56 -12.72
N GLY A 602 -17.42 -4.03 -12.32
CA GLY A 602 -18.12 -4.44 -11.09
C GLY A 602 -18.40 -3.30 -10.11
N GLN A 603 -19.49 -3.44 -9.34
CA GLN A 603 -20.01 -2.42 -8.41
C GLN A 603 -19.05 -2.13 -7.24
N GLU A 604 -18.14 -3.07 -6.98
CA GLU A 604 -17.10 -3.00 -5.96
C GLU A 604 -15.98 -2.01 -6.31
N THR A 605 -15.96 -1.46 -7.53
CA THR A 605 -15.01 -0.41 -7.90
C THR A 605 -15.28 0.85 -7.09
N SER A 606 -14.31 1.22 -6.25
CA SER A 606 -14.37 2.44 -5.44
C SER A 606 -13.22 3.38 -5.77
N GLN A 607 -13.48 4.68 -5.72
CA GLN A 607 -12.47 5.72 -5.84
C GLN A 607 -11.42 5.56 -4.71
N ALA A 608 -10.15 5.56 -5.10
CA ALA A 608 -8.98 5.60 -4.22
C ALA A 608 -8.27 6.97 -4.25
N GLY A 609 -8.59 7.80 -5.25
CA GLY A 609 -8.04 9.14 -5.43
C GLY A 609 -8.63 9.81 -6.67
N SER A 610 -8.67 11.14 -6.67
CA SER A 610 -9.18 11.93 -7.80
C SER A 610 -8.34 13.19 -7.98
N LEU A 611 -8.27 13.69 -9.20
CA LEU A 611 -7.81 15.04 -9.53
C LEU A 611 -8.62 15.52 -10.73
N VAL A 612 -9.19 16.71 -10.60
CA VAL A 612 -9.95 17.43 -11.62
C VAL A 612 -9.23 18.76 -11.82
N ALA A 613 -8.47 18.84 -12.91
CA ALA A 613 -7.75 20.03 -13.33
C ALA A 613 -8.39 20.65 -14.58
N PHE A 614 -7.92 21.80 -15.03
CA PHE A 614 -8.46 22.46 -16.22
C PHE A 614 -8.13 21.67 -17.50
N GLU A 615 -6.95 21.06 -17.57
CA GLU A 615 -6.45 20.39 -18.77
C GLU A 615 -6.78 18.90 -18.81
N ARG A 616 -7.10 18.29 -17.66
CA ARG A 616 -7.25 16.83 -17.54
C ARG A 616 -7.97 16.42 -16.26
N LEU A 617 -8.40 15.16 -16.22
CA LEU A 617 -8.77 14.46 -15.00
C LEU A 617 -7.91 13.22 -14.79
N ARG A 618 -7.81 12.80 -13.53
CA ARG A 618 -7.16 11.57 -13.09
C ARG A 618 -8.06 10.90 -12.06
N PHE A 619 -8.33 9.62 -12.28
CA PHE A 619 -9.17 8.81 -11.43
C PHE A 619 -8.43 7.55 -11.00
N ASP A 620 -8.21 7.42 -9.69
CA ASP A 620 -7.60 6.25 -9.09
C ASP A 620 -8.69 5.38 -8.49
N PHE A 621 -8.64 4.08 -8.75
CA PHE A 621 -9.68 3.14 -8.35
C PHE A 621 -9.10 1.80 -7.90
N ASN A 622 -9.83 1.15 -7.00
CA ASN A 622 -9.46 -0.16 -6.49
C ASN A 622 -9.80 -1.24 -7.53
N PHE A 623 -8.78 -1.80 -8.17
CA PHE A 623 -8.94 -2.93 -9.09
C PHE A 623 -7.66 -3.78 -9.18
N HIS A 624 -7.84 -5.09 -9.26
CA HIS A 624 -6.77 -6.05 -8.98
C HIS A 624 -5.87 -6.36 -10.20
N ARG A 625 -6.32 -6.07 -11.43
CA ARG A 625 -5.61 -6.41 -12.68
C ARG A 625 -5.68 -5.29 -13.71
N PRO A 626 -4.80 -5.25 -14.73
CA PRO A 626 -4.95 -4.37 -15.88
C PRO A 626 -6.32 -4.51 -16.53
N LEU A 627 -6.86 -3.35 -16.93
CA LEU A 627 -8.02 -3.34 -17.81
C LEU A 627 -7.54 -3.83 -19.17
N ILE A 628 -8.32 -4.72 -19.76
CA ILE A 628 -8.04 -5.14 -21.14
C ILE A 628 -8.58 -4.08 -22.11
N ASP A 629 -8.04 -4.05 -23.33
CA ASP A 629 -8.35 -3.01 -24.31
C ASP A 629 -9.86 -2.90 -24.60
N ASP A 630 -10.57 -4.03 -24.65
CA ASP A 630 -12.02 -4.06 -24.85
C ASP A 630 -12.80 -3.41 -23.68
N GLU A 631 -12.33 -3.58 -22.44
CA GLU A 631 -12.94 -2.95 -21.26
C GLU A 631 -12.73 -1.43 -21.30
N LEU A 632 -11.51 -0.98 -21.64
CA LEU A 632 -11.21 0.44 -21.80
C LEU A 632 -12.05 1.08 -22.90
N ALA A 633 -12.20 0.40 -24.04
CA ALA A 633 -13.04 0.85 -25.14
C ALA A 633 -14.51 0.94 -24.73
N GLU A 634 -15.03 -0.06 -24.00
CA GLU A 634 -16.41 -0.05 -23.52
C GLU A 634 -16.66 1.05 -22.49
N ILE A 635 -15.74 1.29 -21.55
CA ILE A 635 -15.81 2.38 -20.58
C ILE A 635 -15.89 3.72 -21.31
N GLU A 636 -14.96 3.98 -22.24
CA GLU A 636 -14.94 5.22 -23.02
C GLU A 636 -16.23 5.38 -23.85
N ARG A 637 -16.75 4.29 -24.43
CA ARG A 637 -18.00 4.29 -25.20
C ARG A 637 -19.21 4.62 -24.32
N LEU A 638 -19.29 4.07 -23.10
CA LEU A 638 -20.38 4.36 -22.17
C LEU A 638 -20.37 5.82 -21.73
N VAL A 639 -19.20 6.37 -21.38
CA VAL A 639 -19.09 7.78 -20.99
C VAL A 639 -19.53 8.68 -22.14
N ASN A 640 -19.02 8.46 -23.35
CA ASN A 640 -19.40 9.27 -24.51
C ASN A 640 -20.87 9.09 -24.91
N LYS A 641 -21.46 7.91 -24.68
CA LYS A 641 -22.91 7.71 -24.83
C LYS A 641 -23.68 8.62 -23.88
N TRP A 642 -23.36 8.64 -22.60
CA TRP A 642 -24.04 9.50 -21.62
C TRP A 642 -23.81 11.00 -21.85
N VAL A 643 -22.67 11.37 -22.44
CA VAL A 643 -22.43 12.73 -22.96
C VAL A 643 -23.40 13.03 -24.10
N GLY A 644 -23.57 12.11 -25.05
CA GLY A 644 -24.49 12.25 -26.18
C GLY A 644 -25.98 12.22 -25.82
N ASP A 645 -26.34 11.59 -24.69
CA ASP A 645 -27.72 11.57 -24.17
C ASP A 645 -28.20 12.96 -23.71
N ALA A 646 -27.29 13.94 -23.56
CA ALA A 646 -27.59 15.34 -23.22
C ALA A 646 -28.51 15.48 -21.99
N THR A 647 -28.18 14.74 -20.93
CA THR A 647 -28.98 14.65 -19.71
C THR A 647 -28.78 15.91 -18.84
N PRO A 648 -29.86 16.59 -18.42
CA PRO A 648 -29.78 17.68 -17.44
C PRO A 648 -29.37 17.14 -16.05
N LEU A 649 -28.39 17.80 -15.42
CA LEU A 649 -27.94 17.45 -14.07
C LEU A 649 -28.91 18.00 -13.01
N GLN A 650 -29.09 17.23 -11.93
CA GLN A 650 -29.87 17.66 -10.78
C GLN A 650 -28.96 17.80 -9.56
N THR A 651 -29.18 18.86 -8.78
CA THR A 651 -28.46 19.06 -7.51
C THR A 651 -29.44 19.36 -6.40
N LYS A 652 -29.24 18.77 -5.23
CA LYS A 652 -30.10 18.90 -4.06
C LYS A 652 -29.26 18.94 -2.79
N VAL A 653 -29.64 19.78 -1.84
CA VAL A 653 -29.11 19.72 -0.47
C VAL A 653 -30.13 18.97 0.38
N MET A 654 -29.69 17.93 1.08
CA MET A 654 -30.57 17.08 1.90
C MET A 654 -29.80 16.44 3.06
N PRO A 655 -30.50 15.89 4.07
CA PRO A 655 -29.86 15.16 5.17
C PRO A 655 -29.04 13.96 4.67
N LEU A 656 -27.89 13.70 5.30
CA LEU A 656 -26.99 12.61 4.94
C LEU A 656 -27.67 11.23 4.91
N ALA A 657 -28.60 10.98 5.85
CA ALA A 657 -29.35 9.74 5.92
C ALA A 657 -30.26 9.54 4.70
N ASP A 658 -30.95 10.61 4.28
CA ASP A 658 -31.84 10.59 3.12
C ASP A 658 -31.06 10.40 1.82
N ALA A 659 -29.91 11.07 1.70
CA ALA A 659 -29.03 10.91 0.55
C ALA A 659 -28.52 9.47 0.41
N LYS A 660 -28.06 8.86 1.52
CA LYS A 660 -27.66 7.44 1.54
C LYS A 660 -28.83 6.51 1.23
N GLY A 661 -30.01 6.78 1.78
CA GLY A 661 -31.24 6.01 1.51
C GLY A 661 -31.69 6.07 0.05
N ALA A 662 -31.44 7.19 -0.63
CA ALA A 662 -31.71 7.36 -2.07
C ALA A 662 -30.69 6.66 -2.99
N GLY A 663 -29.62 6.08 -2.41
CA GLY A 663 -28.57 5.39 -3.16
C GLY A 663 -27.41 6.29 -3.59
N ALA A 664 -27.26 7.49 -3.01
CA ALA A 664 -26.13 8.35 -3.30
C ALA A 664 -24.82 7.70 -2.83
N ILE A 665 -23.83 7.66 -3.73
CA ILE A 665 -22.49 7.17 -3.43
C ILE A 665 -21.78 8.24 -2.60
N ALA A 666 -21.36 7.87 -1.40
CA ALA A 666 -20.44 8.67 -0.59
C ALA A 666 -19.00 8.31 -0.93
N MET A 667 -18.15 9.32 -1.14
CA MET A 667 -16.71 9.13 -1.30
C MET A 667 -16.09 8.60 -0.02
N PHE A 668 -15.21 7.60 -0.16
CA PHE A 668 -14.53 6.94 0.95
C PHE A 668 -13.48 7.87 1.57
N GLY A 669 -13.54 8.09 2.89
CA GLY A 669 -12.59 8.91 3.63
C GLY A 669 -12.92 10.39 3.75
N GLU A 670 -14.01 10.87 3.13
CA GLU A 670 -14.47 12.26 3.30
C GLU A 670 -15.44 12.40 4.49
N LYS A 671 -15.31 13.52 5.22
CA LYS A 671 -16.24 13.89 6.29
C LYS A 671 -17.38 14.71 5.70
N TYR A 672 -18.62 14.29 5.99
CA TYR A 672 -19.83 14.99 5.54
C TYR A 672 -20.51 15.68 6.72
N SER A 673 -21.05 16.87 6.49
CA SER A 673 -21.98 17.55 7.40
C SER A 673 -23.33 16.82 7.47
N GLU A 674 -24.18 17.22 8.43
CA GLU A 674 -25.54 16.66 8.57
C GLU A 674 -26.38 16.89 7.31
N GLU A 675 -26.21 18.04 6.66
CA GLU A 675 -26.73 18.33 5.32
C GLU A 675 -25.62 18.15 4.28
N VAL A 676 -25.93 17.44 3.20
CA VAL A 676 -24.99 17.16 2.10
C VAL A 676 -25.56 17.59 0.76
N ARG A 677 -24.67 18.02 -0.12
CA ARG A 677 -25.00 18.31 -1.52
C ARG A 677 -24.88 17.02 -2.34
N VAL A 678 -26.00 16.61 -2.94
CA VAL A 678 -26.09 15.48 -3.87
C VAL A 678 -26.08 16.02 -5.29
N VAL A 679 -25.23 15.44 -6.13
CA VAL A 679 -25.18 15.68 -7.57
C VAL A 679 -25.62 14.42 -8.29
N GLU A 680 -26.61 14.56 -9.16
CA GLU A 680 -27.21 13.45 -9.88
C GLU A 680 -27.15 13.70 -11.38
N VAL A 681 -26.68 12.69 -12.11
CA VAL A 681 -26.93 12.50 -13.54
C VAL A 681 -28.00 11.40 -13.64
N PRO A 682 -29.29 11.76 -13.87
CA PRO A 682 -30.40 10.82 -13.83
C PRO A 682 -30.15 9.55 -14.64
N GLY A 683 -30.35 8.40 -14.00
CA GLY A 683 -30.14 7.08 -14.61
C GLY A 683 -28.67 6.66 -14.81
N VAL A 684 -27.71 7.46 -14.35
CA VAL A 684 -26.28 7.20 -14.54
C VAL A 684 -25.49 7.26 -13.22
N SER A 685 -25.54 8.37 -12.50
CA SER A 685 -24.76 8.57 -11.26
C SER A 685 -25.54 9.42 -10.25
N MET A 686 -25.31 9.16 -8.97
CA MET A 686 -25.82 9.95 -7.85
C MET A 686 -24.77 9.93 -6.75
N GLU A 687 -24.18 11.09 -6.45
CA GLU A 687 -22.98 11.17 -5.60
C GLU A 687 -23.05 12.35 -4.64
N LEU A 688 -22.46 12.20 -3.45
CA LEU A 688 -22.23 13.31 -2.54
C LEU A 688 -21.04 14.12 -3.07
N CYS A 689 -21.28 15.34 -3.56
CA CYS A 689 -20.22 16.14 -4.16
C CYS A 689 -20.42 17.65 -3.97
N GLY A 690 -19.41 18.29 -3.37
CA GLY A 690 -19.32 19.74 -3.21
C GLY A 690 -18.75 20.47 -4.43
N GLY A 691 -18.32 19.76 -5.46
CA GLY A 691 -17.69 20.33 -6.65
C GLY A 691 -18.61 21.11 -7.57
N THR A 692 -18.00 21.80 -8.55
CA THR A 692 -18.73 22.47 -9.62
C THR A 692 -18.98 21.50 -10.78
N HIS A 693 -20.20 21.49 -11.32
CA HIS A 693 -20.63 20.56 -12.37
C HIS A 693 -21.29 21.27 -13.53
N VAL A 694 -21.28 20.66 -14.71
CA VAL A 694 -22.05 21.14 -15.87
C VAL A 694 -23.55 21.10 -15.58
N SER A 695 -24.33 21.90 -16.29
CA SER A 695 -25.80 21.84 -16.20
C SER A 695 -26.38 20.72 -17.05
N ASN A 696 -25.67 20.33 -18.12
CA ASN A 696 -26.05 19.25 -19.01
C ASN A 696 -24.82 18.44 -19.46
N THR A 697 -24.94 17.10 -19.55
CA THR A 697 -23.82 16.23 -19.96
C THR A 697 -23.28 16.56 -21.36
N SER A 698 -24.07 17.15 -22.25
CA SER A 698 -23.61 17.56 -23.58
C SER A 698 -22.54 18.66 -23.55
N GLU A 699 -22.45 19.43 -22.46
CA GLU A 699 -21.38 20.43 -22.28
C GLU A 699 -19.98 19.80 -22.24
N ILE A 700 -19.88 18.51 -21.92
CA ILE A 700 -18.62 17.74 -21.90
C ILE A 700 -18.07 17.58 -23.32
N ARG A 701 -18.92 17.60 -24.35
CA ARG A 701 -18.62 17.42 -25.79
C ARG A 701 -18.07 16.04 -26.15
N GLY A 702 -16.93 15.66 -25.57
CA GLY A 702 -16.30 14.37 -25.77
C GLY A 702 -15.38 14.03 -24.59
N PHE A 703 -15.15 12.74 -24.41
CA PHE A 703 -14.29 12.18 -23.37
C PHE A 703 -13.30 11.20 -23.99
N LYS A 704 -12.03 11.25 -23.58
CA LYS A 704 -10.99 10.34 -24.06
C LYS A 704 -10.09 9.89 -22.92
N ILE A 705 -9.91 8.58 -22.80
CA ILE A 705 -8.90 7.98 -21.92
C ILE A 705 -7.53 8.14 -22.60
N ILE A 706 -6.58 8.74 -21.87
CA ILE A 706 -5.19 8.94 -22.29
C ILE A 706 -4.36 7.72 -21.95
N SER A 707 -4.50 7.20 -20.74
CA SER A 707 -3.71 6.08 -20.23
C SER A 707 -4.42 5.35 -19.09
N GLU A 708 -4.04 4.08 -18.93
CA GLU A 708 -4.37 3.23 -17.79
C GLU A 708 -3.07 2.62 -17.25
N GLN A 709 -2.84 2.70 -15.93
CA GLN A 709 -1.66 2.10 -15.30
C GLN A 709 -1.91 1.69 -13.84
N GLY A 710 -1.18 0.67 -13.38
CA GLY A 710 -1.12 0.32 -11.96
C GLY A 710 -0.19 1.26 -11.19
N ILE A 711 -0.67 1.82 -10.08
CA ILE A 711 0.13 2.73 -9.22
C ILE A 711 0.54 2.09 -7.90
N ALA A 712 -0.22 1.10 -7.44
CA ALA A 712 0.10 0.27 -6.27
C ALA A 712 -0.60 -1.09 -6.40
N SER A 713 -0.23 -2.04 -5.54
CA SER A 713 -0.91 -3.35 -5.48
C SER A 713 -2.40 -3.16 -5.16
N GLY A 714 -3.26 -3.44 -6.15
CA GLY A 714 -4.72 -3.30 -6.04
C GLY A 714 -5.28 -1.92 -6.39
N ILE A 715 -4.45 -0.96 -6.81
CA ILE A 715 -4.88 0.40 -7.18
C ILE A 715 -4.43 0.73 -8.60
N ARG A 716 -5.38 1.20 -9.42
CA ARG A 716 -5.18 1.56 -10.82
C ARG A 716 -5.55 3.00 -11.07
N ARG A 717 -4.99 3.59 -12.11
CA ARG A 717 -5.16 5.00 -12.49
C ARG A 717 -5.59 5.09 -13.94
N ILE A 718 -6.66 5.84 -14.18
CA ILE A 718 -7.02 6.35 -15.50
C ILE A 718 -6.73 7.85 -15.54
N GLU A 719 -6.01 8.29 -16.58
CA GLU A 719 -5.94 9.71 -16.94
C GLU A 719 -6.77 9.94 -18.19
N ALA A 720 -7.56 11.01 -18.21
CA ALA A 720 -8.48 11.31 -19.30
C ALA A 720 -8.66 12.82 -19.51
N VAL A 721 -9.22 13.18 -20.66
CA VAL A 721 -9.54 14.56 -21.04
C VAL A 721 -10.97 14.69 -21.52
N ALA A 722 -11.56 15.86 -21.28
CA ALA A 722 -12.91 16.20 -21.69
C ALA A 722 -13.02 17.66 -22.18
N GLY A 723 -14.11 17.99 -22.87
CA GLY A 723 -14.39 19.36 -23.31
C GLY A 723 -13.37 19.89 -24.33
N ASP A 724 -12.88 21.11 -24.12
CA ASP A 724 -11.88 21.71 -25.01
C ASP A 724 -10.55 20.92 -25.00
N ALA A 725 -10.16 20.36 -23.85
CA ALA A 725 -8.95 19.55 -23.73
C ALA A 725 -9.02 18.26 -24.58
N PHE A 726 -10.22 17.69 -24.73
CA PHE A 726 -10.45 16.57 -25.64
C PHE A 726 -10.19 16.97 -27.11
N ILE A 727 -10.67 18.14 -27.52
CA ILE A 727 -10.48 18.65 -28.90
C ILE A 727 -8.99 18.92 -29.16
N GLU A 728 -8.31 19.58 -28.23
CA GLU A 728 -6.86 19.84 -28.28
C GLU A 728 -6.07 18.53 -28.42
N TYR A 729 -6.41 17.53 -27.62
CA TYR A 729 -5.78 16.21 -27.64
C TYR A 729 -5.96 15.47 -28.97
N VAL A 730 -7.17 15.47 -29.54
CA VAL A 730 -7.46 14.84 -30.83
C VAL A 730 -6.73 15.54 -31.96
N ASN A 731 -6.74 16.89 -31.98
CA ASN A 731 -6.06 17.67 -33.00
C ASN A 731 -4.54 17.45 -32.99
N ALA A 732 -3.92 17.37 -31.81
CA ALA A 732 -2.49 17.06 -31.70
C ALA A 732 -2.14 15.68 -32.28
N ARG A 733 -2.96 14.66 -32.00
CA ARG A 733 -2.78 13.30 -32.54
C ARG A 733 -2.99 13.24 -34.06
N ASP A 734 -4.03 13.91 -34.57
CA ASP A 734 -4.28 14.01 -36.00
C ASP A 734 -3.12 14.71 -36.73
N TYR A 735 -2.55 15.77 -36.12
CA TYR A 735 -1.35 16.42 -36.64
C TYR A 735 -0.17 15.45 -36.75
N HIS A 736 0.14 14.69 -35.70
CA HIS A 736 1.21 13.69 -35.75
C HIS A 736 0.96 12.59 -36.78
N MET A 737 -0.28 12.10 -36.88
CA MET A 737 -0.66 11.11 -37.89
C MET A 737 -0.47 11.65 -39.30
N LYS A 738 -0.87 12.90 -39.58
CA LYS A 738 -0.65 13.57 -40.87
C LYS A 738 0.83 13.71 -41.20
N GLN A 739 1.67 14.05 -40.22
CA GLN A 739 3.13 14.10 -40.40
C GLN A 739 3.72 12.74 -40.76
N LEU A 740 3.27 11.66 -40.09
CA LEU A 740 3.67 10.29 -40.42
C LEU A 740 3.22 9.88 -41.82
N CYS A 741 1.95 10.13 -42.17
CA CYS A 741 1.40 9.86 -43.50
C CYS A 741 2.20 10.58 -44.60
N SER A 742 2.54 11.86 -44.37
CA SER A 742 3.35 12.66 -45.30
C SER A 742 4.78 12.13 -45.44
N THR A 743 5.40 11.76 -44.32
CA THR A 743 6.78 11.25 -44.30
C THR A 743 6.89 9.89 -44.97
N LEU A 744 5.95 8.99 -44.67
CA LEU A 744 5.91 7.62 -45.19
C LEU A 744 5.25 7.52 -46.57
N LYS A 745 4.57 8.59 -47.00
CA LYS A 745 3.80 8.69 -48.25
C LYS A 745 2.70 7.61 -48.38
N VAL A 746 1.97 7.39 -47.29
CA VAL A 746 0.88 6.41 -47.21
C VAL A 746 -0.34 7.03 -46.53
N LYS A 747 -1.49 6.35 -46.62
CA LYS A 747 -2.68 6.73 -45.84
C LYS A 747 -2.53 6.29 -44.39
N ALA A 748 -3.35 6.85 -43.49
CA ALA A 748 -3.27 6.58 -42.05
C ALA A 748 -3.43 5.08 -41.73
N GLU A 749 -4.31 4.39 -42.46
CA GLU A 749 -4.60 2.97 -42.29
C GLU A 749 -3.41 2.07 -42.69
N GLU A 750 -2.48 2.59 -43.49
CA GLU A 750 -1.32 1.86 -44.03
C GLU A 750 -0.01 2.18 -43.29
N VAL A 751 -0.02 3.13 -42.35
CA VAL A 751 1.17 3.59 -41.63
C VAL A 751 1.87 2.43 -40.91
N THR A 752 1.12 1.59 -40.18
CA THR A 752 1.66 0.45 -39.44
C THR A 752 2.35 -0.55 -40.36
N THR A 753 1.66 -0.99 -41.40
CA THR A 753 2.22 -1.91 -42.41
C THR A 753 3.45 -1.31 -43.10
N ARG A 754 3.46 -0.01 -43.41
CA ARG A 754 4.63 0.64 -44.02
C ARG A 754 5.83 0.66 -43.07
N VAL A 755 5.61 0.90 -41.79
CA VAL A 755 6.66 0.88 -40.76
C VAL A 755 7.22 -0.54 -40.61
N GLU A 756 6.38 -1.56 -40.54
CA GLU A 756 6.80 -2.97 -40.48
C GLU A 756 7.66 -3.36 -41.69
N ASN A 757 7.22 -2.99 -42.89
CA ASN A 757 7.99 -3.23 -44.12
C ASN A 757 9.34 -2.51 -44.10
N LEU A 758 9.40 -1.25 -43.64
CA LEU A 758 10.66 -0.51 -43.54
C LEU A 758 11.62 -1.13 -42.51
N LEU A 759 11.11 -1.65 -41.39
CA LEU A 759 11.93 -2.35 -40.39
C LEU A 759 12.50 -3.65 -40.94
N GLU A 760 11.71 -4.38 -41.73
CA GLU A 760 12.16 -5.61 -42.37
C GLU A 760 13.17 -5.33 -43.50
N GLU A 761 12.90 -4.34 -44.36
CA GLU A 761 13.85 -3.87 -45.38
C GLU A 761 15.18 -3.46 -44.71
N LEU A 762 15.14 -2.70 -43.61
CA LEU A 762 16.33 -2.29 -42.87
C LEU A 762 17.11 -3.50 -42.30
N ARG A 763 16.40 -4.53 -41.84
CA ARG A 763 17.02 -5.77 -41.35
C ARG A 763 17.71 -6.53 -42.51
N ILE A 764 17.05 -6.65 -43.65
CA ILE A 764 17.59 -7.31 -44.85
C ILE A 764 18.82 -6.56 -45.36
N THR A 765 18.73 -5.23 -45.56
CA THR A 765 19.84 -4.42 -46.05
C THR A 765 21.05 -4.45 -45.10
N ARG A 766 20.83 -4.47 -43.78
CA ARG A 766 21.93 -4.63 -42.80
C ARG A 766 22.63 -5.98 -42.94
N ASN A 767 21.88 -7.06 -43.17
CA ASN A 767 22.46 -8.39 -43.41
C ASN A 767 23.25 -8.43 -44.72
N GLU A 768 22.70 -7.89 -45.81
CA GLU A 768 23.39 -7.80 -47.11
C GLU A 768 24.69 -6.99 -47.00
N ALA A 769 24.66 -5.85 -46.31
CA ALA A 769 25.84 -5.03 -46.06
C ALA A 769 26.90 -5.76 -45.21
N SER A 770 26.49 -6.64 -44.30
CA SER A 770 27.41 -7.51 -43.55
C SER A 770 28.06 -8.55 -44.46
N THR A 771 27.26 -9.27 -45.26
CA THR A 771 27.76 -10.28 -46.20
C THR A 771 28.70 -9.70 -47.26
N LEU A 772 28.40 -8.50 -47.78
CA LEU A 772 29.28 -7.82 -48.73
C LEU A 772 30.62 -7.41 -48.09
N ARG A 773 30.61 -6.94 -46.82
CA ARG A 773 31.83 -6.64 -46.07
C ARG A 773 32.69 -7.87 -45.84
N GLU A 774 32.08 -9.01 -45.47
CA GLU A 774 32.79 -10.28 -45.34
C GLU A 774 33.45 -10.71 -46.65
N LYS A 775 32.71 -10.67 -47.78
CA LYS A 775 33.25 -11.00 -49.11
C LYS A 775 34.40 -10.07 -49.50
N ALA A 776 34.28 -8.78 -49.22
CA ALA A 776 35.34 -7.81 -49.51
C ALA A 776 36.59 -8.06 -48.64
N ALA A 777 36.42 -8.40 -47.36
CA ALA A 777 37.52 -8.75 -46.47
C ALA A 777 38.24 -10.02 -46.93
N VAL A 778 37.52 -11.06 -47.34
CA VAL A 778 38.10 -12.28 -47.92
C VAL A 778 38.84 -11.99 -49.22
N TYR A 779 38.30 -11.14 -50.10
CA TYR A 779 39.00 -10.74 -51.32
C TYR A 779 40.31 -10.00 -51.02
N LYS A 780 40.30 -9.02 -50.10
CA LYS A 780 41.51 -8.35 -49.60
C LYS A 780 42.52 -9.37 -49.05
N ALA A 781 42.04 -10.33 -48.28
CA ALA A 781 42.86 -11.40 -47.70
C ALA A 781 43.56 -12.25 -48.77
N SER A 782 42.87 -12.59 -49.87
CA SER A 782 43.47 -13.36 -50.97
C SER A 782 44.68 -12.68 -51.61
N ILE A 783 44.66 -11.35 -51.73
CA ILE A 783 45.81 -10.56 -52.21
C ILE A 783 46.94 -10.60 -51.18
N MET A 784 46.60 -10.48 -49.88
CA MET A 784 47.57 -10.46 -48.77
C MET A 784 48.27 -11.81 -48.55
N ALA A 785 47.67 -12.93 -48.97
CA ALA A 785 48.29 -14.26 -48.87
C ALA A 785 49.67 -14.32 -49.54
N THR A 786 49.87 -13.56 -50.62
CA THR A 786 51.15 -13.45 -51.35
C THR A 786 52.28 -12.80 -50.55
N LYS A 787 51.96 -12.10 -49.45
CA LYS A 787 52.94 -11.42 -48.57
C LYS A 787 53.48 -12.33 -47.46
N ALA A 788 53.00 -13.57 -47.36
CA ALA A 788 53.45 -14.49 -46.32
C ALA A 788 54.94 -14.82 -46.49
N ILE A 789 55.69 -14.84 -45.40
CA ILE A 789 57.11 -15.17 -45.37
C ILE A 789 57.33 -16.58 -44.82
N SER A 790 58.40 -17.25 -45.25
CA SER A 790 58.81 -18.54 -44.69
C SER A 790 59.88 -18.35 -43.60
N VAL A 791 59.66 -18.96 -42.43
CA VAL A 791 60.55 -18.91 -41.26
C VAL A 791 60.97 -20.33 -40.86
N GLY A 792 62.23 -20.54 -40.49
CA GLY A 792 62.79 -21.85 -40.07
C GLY A 792 63.71 -22.49 -41.11
N THR A 793 64.60 -23.39 -40.64
CA THR A 793 65.62 -24.06 -41.49
C THR A 793 65.33 -25.53 -41.79
N SER A 794 64.79 -26.29 -40.83
CA SER A 794 64.45 -27.71 -40.97
C SER A 794 62.98 -27.91 -41.39
N GLU A 795 62.07 -27.15 -40.78
CA GLU A 795 60.65 -27.05 -41.15
C GLU A 795 60.32 -25.58 -41.47
N LYS A 796 59.61 -25.33 -42.58
CA LYS A 796 59.28 -23.96 -43.04
C LYS A 796 57.87 -23.56 -42.61
N PHE A 797 57.78 -22.58 -41.71
CA PHE A 797 56.53 -22.00 -41.22
C PHE A 797 56.13 -20.78 -42.07
N ARG A 798 54.88 -20.73 -42.53
CA ARG A 798 54.33 -19.56 -43.25
C ARG A 798 53.77 -18.55 -42.25
N VAL A 799 54.33 -17.35 -42.23
CA VAL A 799 53.94 -16.29 -41.29
C VAL A 799 53.38 -15.09 -42.06
N LEU A 800 52.19 -14.63 -41.65
CA LEU A 800 51.58 -13.40 -42.16
C LEU A 800 51.15 -12.52 -41.00
N VAL A 801 51.71 -11.32 -40.93
CA VAL A 801 51.28 -10.27 -39.99
C VAL A 801 51.02 -9.01 -40.78
N GLU A 802 49.78 -8.53 -40.84
CA GLU A 802 49.44 -7.37 -41.67
C GLU A 802 48.24 -6.58 -41.10
N SER A 803 48.13 -5.32 -41.50
CA SER A 803 46.93 -4.52 -41.28
C SER A 803 45.94 -4.70 -42.44
N MET A 804 44.65 -4.71 -42.11
CA MET A 804 43.56 -4.64 -43.07
C MET A 804 42.68 -3.45 -42.72
N GLU A 805 42.87 -2.33 -43.41
CA GLU A 805 42.16 -1.08 -43.11
C GLU A 805 40.62 -1.22 -43.30
N ASP A 806 39.90 -0.53 -42.42
CA ASP A 806 38.43 -0.40 -42.39
C ASP A 806 37.65 -1.72 -42.38
N THR A 807 38.10 -2.69 -41.58
CA THR A 807 37.49 -4.01 -41.48
C THR A 807 37.00 -4.26 -40.05
N ASP A 808 35.69 -4.50 -39.87
CA ASP A 808 35.12 -4.87 -38.57
C ASP A 808 35.59 -6.26 -38.09
N ALA A 809 35.41 -6.53 -36.79
CA ALA A 809 35.95 -7.72 -36.14
C ALA A 809 35.48 -9.05 -36.78
N ASP A 810 34.22 -9.15 -37.19
CA ASP A 810 33.67 -10.36 -37.81
C ASP A 810 34.25 -10.59 -39.21
N SER A 811 34.33 -9.52 -40.00
CA SER A 811 34.97 -9.55 -41.33
C SER A 811 36.47 -9.85 -41.24
N LEU A 812 37.16 -9.31 -40.23
CA LEU A 812 38.58 -9.54 -39.97
C LEU A 812 38.85 -11.00 -39.55
N LYS A 813 37.93 -11.56 -38.76
CA LYS A 813 37.92 -12.99 -38.42
C LYS A 813 37.78 -13.86 -39.67
N LYS A 814 36.82 -13.57 -40.55
CA LYS A 814 36.62 -14.30 -41.81
C LYS A 814 37.83 -14.23 -42.73
N ALA A 815 38.45 -13.06 -42.86
CA ALA A 815 39.71 -12.90 -43.58
C ALA A 815 40.84 -13.76 -43.00
N THR A 816 40.95 -13.81 -41.66
CA THR A 816 41.95 -14.63 -40.98
C THR A 816 41.72 -16.13 -41.18
N GLU A 817 40.46 -16.59 -41.08
CA GLU A 817 40.05 -17.97 -41.37
C GLU A 817 40.42 -18.36 -42.82
N TYR A 818 40.12 -17.51 -43.80
CA TYR A 818 40.50 -17.76 -45.18
C TYR A 818 42.03 -17.84 -45.39
N LEU A 819 42.79 -16.95 -44.74
CA LEU A 819 44.25 -16.93 -44.85
C LEU A 819 44.90 -18.14 -44.21
N ILE A 820 44.41 -18.61 -43.06
CA ILE A 820 44.99 -19.79 -42.40
C ILE A 820 44.72 -21.07 -43.22
N GLU A 821 43.57 -21.15 -43.90
CA GLU A 821 43.27 -22.24 -44.83
C GLU A 821 44.14 -22.16 -46.09
N THR A 822 44.24 -20.97 -46.71
CA THR A 822 45.00 -20.75 -47.96
C THR A 822 46.49 -20.97 -47.76
N LEU A 823 47.02 -20.58 -46.59
CA LEU A 823 48.43 -20.72 -46.30
C LEU A 823 48.81 -22.13 -45.87
N GLU A 824 47.89 -23.04 -45.53
CA GLU A 824 48.16 -24.44 -45.15
C GLU A 824 49.11 -24.66 -43.94
N ASP A 825 49.00 -25.82 -43.27
CA ASP A 825 49.87 -26.18 -42.13
C ASP A 825 51.33 -26.42 -42.58
N PRO A 826 52.37 -25.88 -41.91
CA PRO A 826 52.32 -24.99 -40.74
C PRO A 826 52.30 -23.48 -41.06
N ALA A 827 51.32 -22.77 -40.50
CA ALA A 827 51.11 -21.33 -40.69
C ALA A 827 50.63 -20.58 -39.44
N ALA A 828 51.03 -19.30 -39.35
CA ALA A 828 50.59 -18.36 -38.33
C ALA A 828 50.16 -17.03 -38.97
N VAL A 829 48.90 -16.64 -38.75
CA VAL A 829 48.31 -15.42 -39.29
C VAL A 829 47.90 -14.49 -38.14
N ILE A 830 48.32 -13.23 -38.19
CA ILE A 830 47.87 -12.17 -37.29
C ILE A 830 47.42 -10.97 -38.12
N LEU A 831 46.15 -10.59 -38.00
CA LEU A 831 45.60 -9.40 -38.66
C LEU A 831 45.18 -8.33 -37.66
N GLY A 832 45.31 -7.07 -38.06
CA GLY A 832 44.80 -5.93 -37.32
C GLY A 832 44.01 -4.97 -38.17
N SER A 833 43.00 -4.32 -37.59
CA SER A 833 42.19 -3.30 -38.27
C SER A 833 41.75 -2.19 -37.32
N CYS A 834 41.45 -1.02 -37.90
CA CYS A 834 40.84 0.11 -37.21
C CYS A 834 39.43 0.37 -37.79
N PRO A 835 38.38 -0.35 -37.36
CA PRO A 835 37.02 -0.19 -37.91
C PRO A 835 36.31 1.12 -37.52
N GLY A 836 36.98 2.03 -36.82
CA GLY A 836 36.46 3.35 -36.43
C GLY A 836 37.49 4.15 -35.65
N ALA A 837 37.19 5.43 -35.40
CA ALA A 837 38.15 6.41 -34.86
C ALA A 837 38.81 6.04 -33.52
N ASP A 838 38.14 5.24 -32.67
CA ASP A 838 38.65 4.83 -31.34
C ASP A 838 38.64 3.31 -31.14
N LYS A 839 38.69 2.53 -32.22
CA LYS A 839 38.57 1.07 -32.16
C LYS A 839 39.70 0.37 -32.92
N VAL A 840 40.31 -0.59 -32.26
CA VAL A 840 41.24 -1.56 -32.86
C VAL A 840 40.65 -2.95 -32.71
N SER A 841 40.69 -3.73 -33.78
CA SER A 841 40.38 -5.16 -33.78
C SER A 841 41.61 -5.95 -34.21
N LEU A 842 41.91 -7.04 -33.50
CA LEU A 842 43.04 -7.92 -33.73
C LEU A 842 42.55 -9.36 -33.77
N VAL A 843 43.05 -10.14 -34.71
CA VAL A 843 42.74 -11.57 -34.81
C VAL A 843 44.03 -12.34 -35.04
N ALA A 844 44.21 -13.46 -34.35
CA ALA A 844 45.31 -14.39 -34.56
C ALA A 844 44.78 -15.81 -34.78
N ALA A 845 45.28 -16.50 -35.80
CA ALA A 845 44.98 -17.89 -36.09
C ALA A 845 46.26 -18.67 -36.39
N PHE A 846 46.44 -19.83 -35.73
CA PHE A 846 47.62 -20.70 -35.85
C PHE A 846 47.18 -22.11 -36.22
N THR A 847 47.85 -22.73 -37.19
CA THR A 847 47.60 -24.12 -37.60
C THR A 847 48.13 -25.13 -36.56
N PRO A 848 47.73 -26.42 -36.62
CA PRO A 848 48.18 -27.43 -35.67
C PRO A 848 49.70 -27.53 -35.51
N GLY A 849 50.49 -27.44 -36.58
CA GLY A 849 51.95 -27.47 -36.52
C GLY A 849 52.54 -26.35 -35.66
N VAL A 850 51.97 -25.14 -35.71
CA VAL A 850 52.39 -24.02 -34.85
C VAL A 850 51.96 -24.23 -33.40
N VAL A 851 50.77 -24.77 -33.17
CA VAL A 851 50.25 -25.03 -31.82
C VAL A 851 51.01 -26.16 -31.11
N GLN A 852 51.43 -27.19 -31.84
CA GLN A 852 52.24 -28.31 -31.32
C GLN A 852 53.60 -27.85 -30.77
N LEU A 853 54.15 -26.75 -31.27
CA LEU A 853 55.35 -26.10 -30.72
C LEU A 853 55.10 -25.38 -29.38
N GLY A 854 53.87 -25.42 -28.86
CA GLY A 854 53.46 -24.78 -27.61
C GLY A 854 53.06 -23.30 -27.75
N ILE A 855 52.93 -22.80 -28.99
CA ILE A 855 52.56 -21.42 -29.27
C ILE A 855 51.03 -21.32 -29.33
N GLN A 856 50.43 -20.49 -28.48
CA GLN A 856 48.97 -20.38 -28.36
C GLN A 856 48.48 -19.01 -28.82
N ALA A 857 47.58 -18.95 -29.80
CA ALA A 857 47.03 -17.71 -30.36
C ALA A 857 46.45 -16.77 -29.30
N GLY A 858 45.69 -17.32 -28.34
CA GLY A 858 45.14 -16.55 -27.21
C GLY A 858 46.20 -15.90 -26.33
N LYS A 859 47.28 -16.64 -26.01
CA LYS A 859 48.38 -16.11 -25.18
C LYS A 859 49.27 -15.13 -25.95
N PHE A 860 49.37 -15.30 -27.26
CA PHE A 860 50.17 -14.46 -28.13
C PHE A 860 49.52 -13.10 -28.39
N ILE A 861 48.23 -13.06 -28.72
CA ILE A 861 47.57 -11.80 -29.12
C ILE A 861 47.26 -10.87 -27.94
N GLY A 862 47.14 -11.40 -26.72
CA GLY A 862 46.82 -10.63 -25.51
C GLY A 862 47.83 -9.51 -25.20
N PRO A 863 49.14 -9.79 -25.10
CA PRO A 863 50.18 -8.77 -24.94
C PRO A 863 50.21 -7.73 -26.08
N ILE A 864 49.94 -8.16 -27.32
CA ILE A 864 49.89 -7.26 -28.49
C ILE A 864 48.72 -6.29 -28.36
N ALA A 865 47.54 -6.76 -27.96
CA ALA A 865 46.36 -5.93 -27.76
C ALA A 865 46.53 -4.88 -26.65
N LYS A 866 47.36 -5.16 -25.62
CA LYS A 866 47.68 -4.20 -24.56
C LYS A 866 48.41 -2.96 -25.08
N LEU A 867 49.20 -3.09 -26.15
CA LEU A 867 49.88 -1.96 -26.80
C LEU A 867 48.88 -0.99 -27.43
N CYS A 868 47.78 -1.54 -27.96
CA CYS A 868 46.63 -0.80 -28.47
C CYS A 868 45.65 -0.37 -27.35
N GLY A 869 46.04 -0.44 -26.07
CA GLY A 869 45.20 -0.02 -24.94
C GLY A 869 43.99 -0.89 -24.68
N GLY A 870 44.03 -2.18 -25.05
CA GLY A 870 42.95 -3.11 -24.75
C GLY A 870 43.43 -4.52 -24.39
N GLY A 871 42.61 -5.52 -24.71
CA GLY A 871 42.80 -6.89 -24.29
C GLY A 871 41.94 -7.86 -25.08
N GLY A 872 42.20 -9.14 -24.89
CA GLY A 872 41.49 -10.22 -25.57
C GLY A 872 42.11 -11.57 -25.28
N GLY A 873 41.57 -12.60 -25.92
CA GLY A 873 41.97 -13.98 -25.68
C GLY A 873 41.25 -14.94 -26.61
N GLY A 874 41.57 -16.22 -26.49
CA GLY A 874 40.97 -17.25 -27.34
C GLY A 874 41.58 -18.62 -27.10
N ARG A 875 41.24 -19.54 -28.00
CA ARG A 875 41.74 -20.91 -28.01
C ARG A 875 43.20 -20.96 -28.49
N PRO A 876 43.91 -22.08 -28.28
CA PRO A 876 45.29 -22.24 -28.75
C PRO A 876 45.48 -21.96 -30.25
N ASN A 877 44.49 -22.28 -31.08
CA ASN A 877 44.53 -22.12 -32.53
C ASN A 877 43.88 -20.83 -33.06
N PHE A 878 43.09 -20.12 -32.25
CA PHE A 878 42.35 -18.94 -32.71
C PHE A 878 42.01 -17.98 -31.56
N ALA A 879 42.27 -16.68 -31.76
CA ALA A 879 41.98 -15.65 -30.78
C ALA A 879 41.59 -14.32 -31.40
N GLN A 880 40.80 -13.55 -30.63
CA GLN A 880 40.40 -12.20 -30.99
C GLN A 880 40.70 -11.27 -29.83
N ALA A 881 41.09 -10.04 -30.17
CA ALA A 881 41.35 -9.00 -29.20
C ALA A 881 40.95 -7.62 -29.73
N GLY A 882 40.73 -6.68 -28.81
CA GLY A 882 40.38 -5.31 -29.13
C GLY A 882 41.25 -4.29 -28.42
N GLY A 883 41.26 -3.07 -28.93
CA GLY A 883 41.99 -1.92 -28.37
C GLY A 883 41.25 -0.60 -28.61
N ARG A 884 41.70 0.46 -27.93
CA ARG A 884 41.16 1.82 -28.04
C ARG A 884 42.17 2.84 -28.58
N LYS A 885 43.39 2.41 -28.92
CA LYS A 885 44.49 3.27 -29.40
C LYS A 885 44.92 2.88 -30.82
N PRO A 886 44.18 3.30 -31.86
CA PRO A 886 44.49 2.97 -33.26
C PRO A 886 45.85 3.50 -33.72
N GLU A 887 46.33 4.60 -33.15
CA GLU A 887 47.66 5.17 -33.40
C GLU A 887 48.81 4.18 -33.08
N ASN A 888 48.55 3.19 -32.22
CA ASN A 888 49.52 2.18 -31.82
C ASN A 888 49.44 0.89 -32.63
N LEU A 889 48.47 0.74 -33.55
CA LEU A 889 48.26 -0.51 -34.28
C LEU A 889 49.49 -0.92 -35.11
N SER A 890 50.10 0.03 -35.82
CA SER A 890 51.30 -0.24 -36.63
C SER A 890 52.44 -0.81 -35.77
N ASN A 891 52.70 -0.18 -34.62
CA ASN A 891 53.73 -0.63 -33.67
C ASN A 891 53.38 -2.00 -33.06
N ALA A 892 52.10 -2.25 -32.78
CA ALA A 892 51.65 -3.53 -32.23
C ALA A 892 51.82 -4.68 -33.23
N LEU A 893 51.51 -4.47 -34.52
CA LEU A 893 51.71 -5.46 -35.58
C LEU A 893 53.19 -5.72 -35.87
N GLU A 894 54.04 -4.70 -35.87
CA GLU A 894 55.49 -4.88 -36.02
C GLU A 894 56.10 -5.69 -34.87
N LYS A 895 55.65 -5.42 -33.63
CA LYS A 895 56.04 -6.24 -32.49
C LYS A 895 55.54 -7.68 -32.60
N ALA A 896 54.29 -7.88 -33.02
CA ALA A 896 53.74 -9.22 -33.27
C ALA A 896 54.56 -9.95 -34.35
N ARG A 897 54.94 -9.29 -35.44
CA ARG A 897 55.78 -9.83 -36.51
C ARG A 897 57.14 -10.27 -35.97
N SER A 898 57.80 -9.43 -35.20
CA SER A 898 59.13 -9.73 -34.63
C SER A 898 59.08 -10.89 -33.64
N GLU A 899 58.08 -10.90 -32.76
CA GLU A 899 57.92 -11.90 -31.70
C GLU A 899 57.59 -13.28 -32.27
N ILE A 900 56.66 -13.38 -33.22
CA ILE A 900 56.29 -14.67 -33.83
C ILE A 900 57.45 -15.26 -34.64
N ILE A 901 58.21 -14.44 -35.37
CA ILE A 901 59.38 -14.90 -36.15
C ILE A 901 60.47 -15.41 -35.20
N SER A 902 60.76 -14.70 -34.11
CA SER A 902 61.76 -15.10 -33.12
C SER A 902 61.40 -16.45 -32.48
N VAL A 903 60.16 -16.58 -31.99
CA VAL A 903 59.68 -17.80 -31.31
C VAL A 903 59.68 -19.00 -32.26
N LEU A 904 59.27 -18.80 -33.53
CA LEU A 904 59.32 -19.87 -34.53
C LEU A 904 60.76 -20.24 -34.90
N SER A 905 61.66 -19.27 -35.05
CA SER A 905 63.08 -19.53 -35.39
C SER A 905 63.84 -20.26 -34.29
N GLU A 906 63.51 -20.01 -33.01
CA GLU A 906 64.11 -20.70 -31.86
C GLU A 906 63.61 -22.15 -31.74
N LYS A 907 62.34 -22.39 -32.06
CA LYS A 907 61.69 -23.70 -31.95
C LYS A 907 61.80 -24.56 -33.21
N ALA A 908 62.22 -23.98 -34.34
CA ALA A 908 62.45 -24.63 -35.64
C ALA A 908 63.93 -24.85 -36.00
N LYS A 909 64.82 -24.83 -35.00
CA LYS A 909 66.18 -25.40 -35.09
C LYS A 909 66.10 -26.90 -34.92
#